data_AF-A0A4Q5XGM9-F1
#
_entry.id   AF-A0A4Q5XGM9-F1
#
_cell.length_a   1.000
_cell.length_b   1.000
_cell.length_c   1.000
_cell.angle_alpha   90.00
_cell.angle_beta   90.00
_cell.angle_gamma   90.00
#
_symmetry.space_group_name_H-M   'P 1'
#
loop_
_entity.id
_entity.type
_entity.pdbx_description
1 polymer ?
#
loop_
_entity_poly.entity_id
_entity_poly.type
_entity_poly.pdbx_seq_one_letter_code
_entity_poly.pdbx_strand_id
1 'polypeptide(L)'
;MKSQPDDVRGAHAAALTSLLLIAQQVAGKAARDALFLSSFHTSNLPVAMAIGALLSVAGVYWLSRLMVAKTPAGVMPVLFGISAVGFLADWLLTSHSPKAGALLVYFQTALLSPIMISTFWSLINERFDPRTAKRAASRIAAGGTLGGVLGGLAAWRASTVIQPLTILLLLALLNAAALVGTLVTRARHDAESPSTDQLTDAAAMASPLATLRDAPFLRSLALLVALGAAISALLDYLLSVQVTASFTSGQSLLSFFSLFWLVVGIASLFLQMALGRLALEKLGLAVNIAILPGVIVLGGAFGFAVPGLASASLLRGAEAVQRNTLFRSAYELLYTPIPESSKRATKAVIDVGCDRLGTVAGSGLALVMVHVAPHGPSSWLLGAVVVLALVTLPVTRRLHLGYVDALQAGLREGAAKLEGASHRAARSARLSRSNSNGHRHREELIERVEELQPGGLSAMIGESREGAGEPAPAATRDWPAQAEAMLATARMLLAPDAAQVERGLQQLEPRGPAIACAILLLGQRQHRDRALAALRSRAPRLTGQLLDALLDPEMDFVIRRRIPRVLAVCGTQRAADGLLLGIADERFEVRYECGRALLELTDANPEIVVSEARVMAAIRREVESGRALAEQSAARADDEDSPDEQQALVDGLVRDRVDRSLEHMFTILSLILEREPLRMAFKALHHEDQKYRGTALEYLDTVLPRDVRDIMWPYLGESAPLSTARPASELLEDLLSATQPTQAPRTVA
;
A
#
# COMPACT_ATOMS: atom_id res chain seq x y z
N MET A 1 6.17 -26.52 -16.59
CA MET A 1 6.56 -25.23 -17.22
C MET A 1 8.05 -25.00 -16.97
N LYS A 2 8.91 -25.40 -17.92
CA LYS A 2 10.38 -25.38 -17.77
C LYS A 2 10.91 -23.96 -17.96
N SER A 3 11.55 -23.37 -16.94
CA SER A 3 12.42 -22.20 -17.13
C SER A 3 13.51 -22.57 -18.15
N GLN A 4 13.67 -21.80 -19.22
CA GLN A 4 14.73 -22.06 -20.19
C GLN A 4 16.10 -22.02 -19.48
N PRO A 5 17.01 -22.98 -19.74
CA PRO A 5 18.31 -23.07 -19.06
C PRO A 5 19.20 -21.82 -19.26
N ASP A 6 18.90 -21.00 -20.27
CA ASP A 6 19.64 -19.78 -20.60
C ASP A 6 19.29 -18.59 -19.67
N ASP A 7 18.05 -18.48 -19.17
CA ASP A 7 17.66 -17.44 -18.19
C ASP A 7 18.38 -17.61 -16.85
N VAL A 8 18.64 -18.87 -16.47
CA VAL A 8 19.36 -19.20 -15.24
C VAL A 8 20.80 -18.73 -15.32
N ARG A 9 21.50 -18.98 -16.45
CA ARG A 9 22.87 -18.52 -16.68
C ARG A 9 22.95 -17.00 -16.72
N GLY A 10 21.99 -16.34 -17.39
CA GLY A 10 21.89 -14.89 -17.41
C GLY A 10 21.74 -14.28 -16.01
N ALA A 11 20.90 -14.90 -15.17
CA ALA A 11 20.69 -14.48 -13.78
C ALA A 11 21.94 -14.67 -12.90
N HIS A 12 22.70 -15.77 -13.08
CA HIS A 12 23.95 -15.98 -12.35
C HIS A 12 25.03 -14.96 -12.74
N ALA A 13 25.19 -14.68 -14.04
CA ALA A 13 26.11 -13.66 -14.50
C ALA A 13 25.73 -12.27 -13.99
N ALA A 14 24.44 -11.93 -13.99
CA ALA A 14 23.95 -10.68 -13.41
C ALA A 14 24.19 -10.61 -11.89
N ALA A 15 24.00 -11.71 -11.16
CA ALA A 15 24.26 -11.77 -9.72
C ALA A 15 25.76 -11.61 -9.39
N LEU A 16 26.65 -12.23 -10.18
CA LEU A 16 28.11 -12.04 -10.03
C LEU A 16 28.53 -10.60 -10.36
N THR A 17 27.99 -10.01 -11.43
CA THR A 17 28.24 -8.60 -11.76
C THR A 17 27.75 -7.67 -10.65
N SER A 18 26.58 -7.94 -10.07
CA SER A 18 26.07 -7.19 -8.91
C SER A 18 26.97 -7.32 -7.69
N LEU A 19 27.46 -8.53 -7.41
CA LEU A 19 28.43 -8.78 -6.34
C LEU A 19 29.69 -7.93 -6.53
N LEU A 20 30.29 -7.95 -7.72
CA LEU A 20 31.51 -7.20 -8.02
C LEU A 20 31.29 -5.68 -7.99
N LEU A 21 30.16 -5.21 -8.54
CA LEU A 21 29.77 -3.81 -8.51
C LEU A 21 29.66 -3.31 -7.06
N ILE A 22 28.89 -3.98 -6.21
CA ILE A 22 28.69 -3.54 -4.83
C ILE A 22 29.96 -3.72 -3.99
N ALA A 23 30.74 -4.78 -4.23
CA ALA A 23 32.05 -4.96 -3.58
C ALA A 23 32.99 -3.80 -3.87
N GLN A 24 33.06 -3.38 -5.14
CA GLN A 24 33.85 -2.22 -5.56
C GLN A 24 33.33 -0.94 -4.90
N GLN A 25 32.02 -0.73 -4.79
CA GLN A 25 31.48 0.49 -4.18
C GLN A 25 31.78 0.59 -2.69
N VAL A 26 31.63 -0.51 -1.95
CA VAL A 26 31.93 -0.54 -0.52
C VAL A 26 33.42 -0.32 -0.27
N ALA A 27 34.28 -1.06 -0.97
CA ALA A 27 35.73 -0.89 -0.88
C ALA A 27 36.16 0.51 -1.35
N GLY A 28 35.55 1.02 -2.41
CA GLY A 28 35.83 2.33 -2.99
C GLY A 28 35.45 3.48 -2.07
N LYS A 29 34.32 3.39 -1.36
CA LYS A 29 33.94 4.38 -0.35
C LYS A 29 34.96 4.43 0.79
N ALA A 30 35.38 3.27 1.31
CA ALA A 30 36.41 3.20 2.35
C ALA A 30 37.77 3.77 1.87
N ALA A 31 38.20 3.39 0.66
CA ALA A 31 39.42 3.89 0.03
C ALA A 31 39.40 5.41 -0.15
N ARG A 32 38.30 5.92 -0.72
CA ARG A 32 38.09 7.36 -0.92
C ARG A 32 38.21 8.14 0.37
N ASP A 33 37.45 7.74 1.40
CA ASP A 33 37.35 8.50 2.64
C ASP A 33 38.71 8.48 3.36
N ALA A 34 39.41 7.34 3.37
CA ALA A 34 40.75 7.22 3.94
C ALA A 34 41.81 8.04 3.18
N LEU A 35 41.84 7.97 1.85
CA LEU A 35 42.80 8.72 1.04
C LEU A 35 42.58 10.23 1.16
N PHE A 36 41.33 10.68 1.12
CA PHE A 36 40.99 12.10 1.28
C PHE A 36 41.42 12.62 2.66
N LEU A 37 41.05 11.93 3.73
CA LEU A 37 41.36 12.34 5.11
C LEU A 37 42.84 12.21 5.46
N SER A 38 43.60 11.38 4.74
CA SER A 38 45.06 11.32 4.86
C SER A 38 45.78 12.48 4.16
N SER A 39 45.13 13.12 3.19
CA SER A 39 45.75 14.16 2.33
C SER A 39 45.24 15.58 2.62
N PHE A 40 44.03 15.70 3.17
CA PHE A 40 43.35 16.95 3.44
C PHE A 40 42.84 17.03 4.87
N HIS A 41 42.79 18.25 5.41
CA HIS A 41 42.19 18.50 6.71
C HIS A 41 40.67 18.22 6.66
N THR A 42 40.13 17.71 7.77
CA THR A 42 38.72 17.28 7.85
C THR A 42 37.74 18.41 7.57
N SER A 43 38.08 19.66 7.91
CA SER A 43 37.28 20.85 7.57
C SER A 43 36.96 21.00 6.08
N ASN A 44 37.74 20.39 5.18
CA ASN A 44 37.52 20.46 3.73
C ASN A 44 36.58 19.35 3.21
N LEU A 45 36.29 18.33 4.04
CA LEU A 45 35.45 17.20 3.63
C LEU A 45 34.02 17.63 3.23
N PRO A 46 33.32 18.52 3.96
CA PRO A 46 31.99 18.97 3.55
C PRO A 46 31.98 19.63 2.16
N VAL A 47 33.02 20.39 1.81
CA VAL A 47 33.15 21.00 0.48
C VAL A 47 33.30 19.91 -0.59
N ALA A 48 34.17 18.93 -0.36
CA ALA A 48 34.33 17.80 -1.29
C ALA A 48 33.05 16.98 -1.45
N MET A 49 32.29 16.75 -0.36
CA MET A 49 30.98 16.10 -0.39
C MET A 49 29.97 16.88 -1.23
N ALA A 50 29.88 18.19 -1.04
CA ALA A 50 28.97 19.06 -1.80
C ALA A 50 29.32 19.08 -3.30
N ILE A 51 30.61 19.26 -3.64
CA ILE A 51 31.07 19.25 -5.04
C ILE A 51 30.82 17.89 -5.68
N GLY A 52 31.16 16.78 -4.99
CA GLY A 52 30.93 15.43 -5.48
C GLY A 52 29.45 15.14 -5.73
N ALA A 53 28.56 15.63 -4.86
CA ALA A 53 27.11 15.52 -5.04
C ALA A 53 26.61 16.32 -6.25
N LEU A 54 27.08 17.56 -6.43
CA LEU A 54 26.76 18.39 -7.59
C LEU A 54 27.24 17.77 -8.92
N LEU A 55 28.46 17.23 -8.93
CA LEU A 55 28.99 16.50 -10.08
C LEU A 55 28.14 15.27 -10.40
N SER A 56 27.68 14.54 -9.39
CA SER A 56 26.79 13.39 -9.57
C SER A 56 25.44 13.77 -10.19
N VAL A 57 24.83 14.88 -9.76
CA VAL A 57 23.58 15.41 -10.38
C VAL A 57 23.80 15.69 -11.86
N ALA A 58 24.88 16.39 -12.21
CA ALA A 58 25.23 16.67 -13.60
C ALA A 58 25.47 15.38 -14.39
N GLY A 59 26.21 14.42 -13.82
CA GLY A 59 26.49 13.13 -14.44
C GLY A 59 25.24 12.31 -14.73
N VAL A 60 24.28 12.30 -13.81
CA VAL A 60 23.00 11.57 -13.97
C VAL A 60 22.13 12.21 -15.04
N TYR A 61 22.09 13.55 -15.11
CA TYR A 61 21.41 14.27 -16.18
C TYR A 61 21.99 13.95 -17.57
N TRP A 62 23.31 13.88 -17.68
CA TRP A 62 23.98 13.49 -18.92
C TRP A 62 23.75 12.02 -19.26
N LEU A 63 23.81 11.13 -18.26
CA LEU A 63 23.54 9.70 -18.41
C LEU A 63 22.12 9.45 -18.91
N SER A 64 21.10 10.15 -18.37
CA SER A 64 19.72 9.96 -18.82
C SER A 64 19.56 10.31 -20.30
N ARG A 65 20.28 11.32 -20.81
CA ARG A 65 20.31 11.64 -22.25
C ARG A 65 21.07 10.57 -23.05
N LEU A 66 22.19 10.08 -22.53
CA LEU A 66 22.97 9.04 -23.20
C LEU A 66 22.20 7.72 -23.33
N MET A 67 21.41 7.38 -22.31
CA MET A 67 20.58 6.18 -22.25
C MET A 67 19.34 6.25 -23.15
N VAL A 68 18.96 7.44 -23.61
CA VAL A 68 17.97 7.62 -24.68
C VAL A 68 18.59 7.31 -26.04
N ALA A 69 19.86 7.66 -26.24
CA ALA A 69 20.57 7.45 -27.50
C ALA A 69 21.20 6.06 -27.64
N LYS A 70 21.47 5.37 -26.53
CA LYS A 70 22.15 4.07 -26.48
C LYS A 70 21.52 3.17 -25.42
N THR A 71 21.48 1.86 -25.67
CA THR A 71 20.94 0.91 -24.69
C THR A 71 21.83 0.82 -23.43
N PRO A 72 21.24 0.57 -22.25
CA PRO A 72 21.96 0.25 -21.01
C PRO A 72 23.09 -0.77 -21.20
N ALA A 73 22.84 -1.79 -22.03
CA ALA A 73 23.81 -2.84 -22.36
C ALA A 73 25.06 -2.31 -23.10
N GLY A 74 24.92 -1.24 -23.87
CA GLY A 74 26.05 -0.55 -24.52
C GLY A 74 26.80 0.38 -23.60
N VAL A 75 26.11 1.03 -22.65
CA VAL A 75 26.69 2.06 -21.76
C VAL A 75 27.43 1.44 -20.57
N MET A 76 26.89 0.38 -19.97
CA MET A 76 27.46 -0.21 -18.74
C MET A 76 28.92 -0.69 -18.88
N PRO A 77 29.31 -1.40 -19.96
CA PRO A 77 30.70 -1.82 -20.15
C PRO A 77 31.66 -0.63 -20.26
N VAL A 78 31.24 0.45 -20.94
CA VAL A 78 32.06 1.67 -21.07
C VAL A 78 32.28 2.31 -19.71
N LEU A 79 31.25 2.37 -18.87
CA LEU A 79 31.37 2.91 -17.51
C LEU A 79 32.35 2.08 -16.65
N PHE A 80 32.27 0.75 -16.69
CA PHE A 80 33.23 -0.11 -15.99
C PHE A 80 34.66 0.07 -16.53
N GLY A 81 34.83 0.18 -17.85
CA GLY A 81 36.13 0.43 -18.47
C GLY A 81 36.72 1.78 -18.05
N ILE A 82 35.93 2.86 -18.11
CA ILE A 82 36.32 4.20 -17.64
C ILE A 82 36.70 4.14 -16.15
N SER A 83 35.91 3.48 -15.31
CA SER A 83 36.21 3.37 -13.88
C SER A 83 37.47 2.55 -13.61
N ALA A 84 37.72 1.46 -14.34
CA ALA A 84 38.91 0.63 -14.18
C ALA A 84 40.18 1.39 -14.58
N VAL A 85 40.17 2.03 -15.75
CA VAL A 85 41.27 2.88 -16.23
C VAL A 85 41.47 4.07 -15.31
N GLY A 86 40.39 4.69 -14.84
CA GLY A 86 40.42 5.79 -13.89
C GLY A 86 41.15 5.43 -12.60
N PHE A 87 40.83 4.28 -11.97
CA PHE A 87 41.55 3.83 -10.77
C PHE A 87 43.03 3.46 -11.02
N LEU A 88 43.38 2.98 -12.21
CA LEU A 88 44.77 2.77 -12.61
C LEU A 88 45.52 4.10 -12.77
N ALA A 89 44.88 5.09 -13.39
CA ALA A 89 45.42 6.43 -13.54
C ALA A 89 45.58 7.12 -12.17
N ASP A 90 44.59 6.97 -11.28
CA ASP A 90 44.64 7.46 -9.89
C ASP A 90 45.78 6.80 -9.12
N TRP A 91 45.99 5.49 -9.28
CA TRP A 91 47.11 4.80 -8.66
C TRP A 91 48.47 5.38 -9.08
N LEU A 92 48.64 5.66 -10.38
CA LEU A 92 49.86 6.28 -10.92
C LEU A 92 50.00 7.74 -10.51
N LEU A 93 48.91 8.49 -10.43
CA LEU A 93 48.95 9.90 -10.05
C LEU A 93 49.19 10.08 -8.56
N THR A 94 48.60 9.23 -7.71
CA THR A 94 48.74 9.33 -6.26
C THR A 94 50.19 9.12 -5.81
N SER A 95 50.99 8.37 -6.58
CA SER A 95 52.44 8.22 -6.30
C SER A 95 53.26 9.48 -6.58
N HIS A 96 52.80 10.35 -7.50
CA HIS A 96 53.47 11.61 -7.85
C HIS A 96 52.86 12.82 -7.14
N SER A 97 51.54 12.81 -6.91
CA SER A 97 50.75 13.93 -6.40
C SER A 97 49.60 13.41 -5.52
N PRO A 98 49.87 13.12 -4.23
CA PRO A 98 48.90 12.45 -3.36
C PRO A 98 47.60 13.24 -3.17
N LYS A 99 47.68 14.57 -3.08
CA LYS A 99 46.50 15.45 -2.97
C LYS A 99 45.61 15.39 -4.22
N ALA A 100 46.20 15.40 -5.42
CA ALA A 100 45.45 15.33 -6.66
C ALA A 100 44.79 13.95 -6.85
N GLY A 101 45.55 12.88 -6.56
CA GLY A 101 45.03 11.51 -6.57
C GLY A 101 43.86 11.31 -5.60
N ALA A 102 43.97 11.81 -4.36
CA ALA A 102 42.89 11.72 -3.39
C ALA A 102 41.60 12.45 -3.84
N LEU A 103 41.70 13.61 -4.49
CA LEU A 103 40.54 14.33 -5.05
C LEU A 103 39.92 13.58 -6.24
N LEU A 104 40.74 13.06 -7.16
CA LEU A 104 40.25 12.29 -8.30
C LEU A 104 39.54 11.01 -7.86
N VAL A 105 40.14 10.23 -6.96
CA VAL A 105 39.49 9.04 -6.38
C VAL A 105 38.15 9.42 -5.74
N TYR A 106 38.10 10.56 -5.04
CA TYR A 106 36.90 11.05 -4.39
C TYR A 106 35.79 11.40 -5.37
N PHE A 107 36.08 12.21 -6.37
CA PHE A 107 35.10 12.64 -7.35
C PHE A 107 34.72 11.51 -8.31
N GLN A 108 35.67 10.67 -8.72
CA GLN A 108 35.40 9.47 -9.52
C GLN A 108 34.41 8.55 -8.79
N THR A 109 34.66 8.26 -7.51
CA THR A 109 33.75 7.41 -6.72
C THR A 109 32.39 8.07 -6.51
N ALA A 110 32.35 9.38 -6.22
CA ALA A 110 31.09 10.12 -6.03
C ALA A 110 30.25 10.24 -7.31
N LEU A 111 30.89 10.33 -8.47
CA LEU A 111 30.26 10.45 -9.78
C LEU A 111 29.81 9.09 -10.33
N LEU A 112 30.72 8.12 -10.43
CA LEU A 112 30.48 6.87 -11.14
C LEU A 112 29.62 5.88 -10.36
N SER A 113 29.74 5.83 -9.02
CA SER A 113 29.03 4.81 -8.23
C SER A 113 27.50 4.86 -8.39
N PRO A 114 26.82 6.02 -8.22
CA PRO A 114 25.37 6.09 -8.39
C PRO A 114 24.93 5.82 -9.83
N ILE A 115 25.71 6.33 -10.79
CA ILE A 115 25.49 6.15 -12.24
C ILE A 115 25.50 4.66 -12.59
N MET A 116 26.53 3.94 -12.16
CA MET A 116 26.69 2.51 -12.46
C MET A 116 25.59 1.66 -11.83
N ILE A 117 25.16 1.93 -10.58
CA ILE A 117 24.00 1.22 -10.01
C ILE A 117 22.74 1.46 -10.85
N SER A 118 22.47 2.71 -11.22
CA SER A 118 21.29 3.06 -12.00
C SER A 118 21.31 2.39 -13.37
N THR A 119 22.44 2.45 -14.10
CA THR A 119 22.59 1.81 -15.40
C THR A 119 22.48 0.28 -15.28
N PHE A 120 23.02 -0.31 -14.22
CA PHE A 120 22.92 -1.75 -13.97
C PHE A 120 21.47 -2.20 -13.80
N TRP A 121 20.69 -1.53 -12.95
CA TRP A 121 19.27 -1.88 -12.81
C TRP A 121 18.46 -1.63 -14.08
N SER A 122 18.83 -0.61 -14.86
CA SER A 122 18.23 -0.42 -16.18
C SER A 122 18.53 -1.57 -17.13
N LEU A 123 19.76 -2.11 -17.12
CA LEU A 123 20.16 -3.27 -17.91
C LEU A 123 19.40 -4.54 -17.48
N ILE A 124 19.18 -4.75 -16.17
CA ILE A 124 18.39 -5.89 -15.68
C ILE A 124 16.94 -5.80 -16.15
N ASN A 125 16.33 -4.61 -16.09
CA ASN A 125 14.95 -4.40 -16.52
C ASN A 125 14.76 -4.54 -18.04
N GLU A 126 15.79 -4.26 -18.83
CA GLU A 126 15.77 -4.47 -20.29
C GLU A 126 15.98 -5.96 -20.64
N ARG A 127 16.83 -6.67 -19.90
CA ARG A 127 17.21 -8.05 -20.24
C ARG A 127 16.18 -9.10 -19.83
N PHE A 128 15.54 -8.95 -18.69
CA PHE A 128 14.62 -9.95 -18.15
C PHE A 128 13.17 -9.51 -18.37
N ASP A 129 12.32 -10.42 -18.84
CA ASP A 129 10.88 -10.18 -18.86
C ASP A 129 10.38 -9.92 -17.42
N PRO A 130 9.30 -9.14 -17.20
CA PRO A 130 8.85 -8.76 -15.87
C PRO A 130 8.62 -9.93 -14.88
N ARG A 131 8.23 -11.13 -15.38
CA ARG A 131 7.98 -12.31 -14.53
C ARG A 131 9.30 -12.99 -14.12
N THR A 132 10.23 -13.14 -15.05
CA THR A 132 11.56 -13.70 -14.77
C THR A 132 12.43 -12.72 -13.99
N ALA A 133 12.31 -11.42 -14.27
CA ALA A 133 12.98 -10.33 -13.56
C ALA A 133 12.67 -10.38 -12.06
N LYS A 134 11.42 -10.63 -11.66
CA LYS A 134 11.04 -10.74 -10.23
C LYS A 134 11.80 -11.87 -9.51
N ARG A 135 12.01 -13.02 -10.17
CA ARG A 135 12.77 -14.15 -9.61
C ARG A 135 14.28 -13.90 -9.65
N ALA A 136 14.80 -13.40 -10.77
CA ALA A 136 16.21 -13.09 -10.95
C ALA A 136 16.68 -11.95 -10.02
N ALA A 137 15.84 -10.94 -9.80
CA ALA A 137 16.14 -9.79 -8.95
C ALA A 137 16.51 -10.20 -7.51
N SER A 138 15.85 -11.23 -6.95
CA SER A 138 16.18 -11.74 -5.62
C SER A 138 17.61 -12.29 -5.54
N ARG A 139 18.04 -13.04 -6.56
CA ARG A 139 19.41 -13.59 -6.66
C ARG A 139 20.44 -12.50 -6.92
N ILE A 140 20.09 -11.53 -7.76
CA ILE A 140 20.94 -10.37 -8.08
C ILE A 140 21.15 -9.52 -6.81
N ALA A 141 20.08 -9.21 -6.08
CA ALA A 141 20.14 -8.49 -4.82
C ALA A 141 20.94 -9.25 -3.75
N ALA A 142 20.81 -10.58 -3.67
CA ALA A 142 21.65 -11.42 -2.81
C ALA A 142 23.13 -11.32 -3.19
N GLY A 143 23.43 -11.34 -4.49
CA GLY A 143 24.77 -11.08 -5.03
C GLY A 143 25.33 -9.75 -4.57
N GLY A 144 24.57 -8.66 -4.72
CA GLY A 144 24.96 -7.33 -4.24
C GLY A 144 25.20 -7.27 -2.73
N THR A 145 24.35 -7.91 -1.92
CA THR A 145 24.49 -7.94 -0.45
C THR A 145 25.76 -8.68 -0.03
N LEU A 146 26.03 -9.84 -0.64
CA LEU A 146 27.27 -10.59 -0.45
C LEU A 146 28.48 -9.78 -0.92
N GLY A 147 28.35 -9.06 -2.03
CA GLY A 147 29.35 -8.13 -2.55
C GLY A 147 29.73 -7.07 -1.53
N GLY A 148 28.77 -6.47 -0.84
CA GLY A 148 29.06 -5.47 0.20
C GLY A 148 29.93 -6.03 1.34
N VAL A 149 29.61 -7.24 1.82
CA VAL A 149 30.40 -7.94 2.85
C VAL A 149 31.79 -8.28 2.33
N LEU A 150 31.88 -8.91 1.15
CA LEU A 150 33.17 -9.33 0.58
C LEU A 150 34.05 -8.13 0.20
N GLY A 151 33.47 -7.03 -0.27
CA GLY A 151 34.18 -5.78 -0.57
C GLY A 151 34.77 -5.14 0.68
N GLY A 152 33.99 -5.04 1.76
CA GLY A 152 34.48 -4.57 3.06
C GLY A 152 35.59 -5.47 3.62
N LEU A 153 35.42 -6.79 3.54
CA LEU A 153 36.44 -7.75 3.97
C LEU A 153 37.73 -7.68 3.14
N ALA A 154 37.61 -7.60 1.82
CA ALA A 154 38.76 -7.47 0.92
C ALA A 154 39.52 -6.17 1.16
N ALA A 155 38.81 -5.05 1.32
CA ALA A 155 39.42 -3.76 1.67
C ALA A 155 40.10 -3.78 3.04
N TRP A 156 39.46 -4.39 4.05
CA TRP A 156 40.02 -4.50 5.39
C TRP A 156 41.28 -5.37 5.41
N ARG A 157 41.26 -6.54 4.75
CA ARG A 157 42.47 -7.39 4.61
C ARG A 157 43.57 -6.68 3.83
N ALA A 158 43.25 -6.02 2.73
CA ALA A 158 44.22 -5.24 1.95
C ALA A 158 44.86 -4.13 2.81
N SER A 159 44.08 -3.46 3.68
CA SER A 159 44.59 -2.44 4.59
C SER A 159 45.62 -2.95 5.60
N THR A 160 45.57 -4.23 5.97
CA THR A 160 46.49 -4.83 6.96
C THR A 160 47.77 -5.40 6.36
N VAL A 161 47.74 -5.75 5.07
CA VAL A 161 48.82 -6.51 4.42
C VAL A 161 49.64 -5.64 3.46
N ILE A 162 49.07 -4.55 2.92
CA ILE A 162 49.69 -3.81 1.81
C ILE A 162 49.51 -2.29 1.99
N GLN A 163 50.36 -1.50 1.33
CA GLN A 163 50.29 -0.03 1.28
C GLN A 163 48.91 0.46 0.79
N PRO A 164 48.36 1.56 1.36
CA PRO A 164 47.03 2.09 1.02
C PRO A 164 46.79 2.31 -0.49
N LEU A 165 47.83 2.63 -1.28
CA LEU A 165 47.70 2.80 -2.73
C LEU A 165 47.24 1.54 -3.45
N THR A 166 47.62 0.36 -2.98
CA THR A 166 47.33 -0.92 -3.67
C THR A 166 45.85 -1.27 -3.68
N ILE A 167 45.04 -0.64 -2.83
CA ILE A 167 43.58 -0.80 -2.91
C ILE A 167 43.02 -0.28 -4.23
N LEU A 168 43.65 0.72 -4.85
CA LEU A 168 43.22 1.26 -6.15
C LEU A 168 43.38 0.22 -7.26
N LEU A 169 44.42 -0.63 -7.19
CA LEU A 169 44.59 -1.76 -8.11
C LEU A 169 43.51 -2.82 -7.91
N LEU A 170 43.13 -3.10 -6.66
CA LEU A 170 42.02 -3.99 -6.35
C LEU A 170 40.69 -3.45 -6.91
N LEU A 171 40.42 -2.14 -6.75
CA LEU A 171 39.22 -1.50 -7.30
C LEU A 171 39.20 -1.53 -8.84
N ALA A 172 40.35 -1.33 -9.48
CA ALA A 172 40.49 -1.48 -10.92
C ALA A 172 40.21 -2.92 -11.38
N LEU A 173 40.76 -3.91 -10.67
CA LEU A 173 40.52 -5.33 -10.95
C LEU A 173 39.05 -5.73 -10.78
N LEU A 174 38.38 -5.26 -9.71
CA LEU A 174 36.96 -5.52 -9.50
C LEU A 174 36.10 -4.94 -10.63
N ASN A 175 36.40 -3.72 -11.09
CA ASN A 175 35.72 -3.11 -12.23
C ASN A 175 36.00 -3.84 -13.55
N ALA A 176 37.24 -4.29 -13.78
CA ALA A 176 37.59 -5.08 -14.96
C ALA A 176 36.90 -6.46 -14.96
N ALA A 177 36.78 -7.10 -13.80
CA ALA A 177 36.03 -8.35 -13.66
C ALA A 177 34.52 -8.13 -13.88
N ALA A 178 33.97 -7.03 -13.35
CA ALA A 178 32.57 -6.66 -13.56
C ALA A 178 32.29 -6.30 -15.03
N LEU A 179 33.25 -5.69 -15.73
CA LEU A 179 33.19 -5.47 -17.18
C LEU A 179 33.01 -6.79 -17.93
N VAL A 180 33.84 -7.79 -17.66
CA VAL A 180 33.70 -9.12 -18.28
C VAL A 180 32.34 -9.73 -17.94
N GLY A 181 31.90 -9.62 -16.69
CA GLY A 181 30.56 -10.02 -16.26
C GLY A 181 29.45 -9.36 -17.08
N THR A 182 29.56 -8.05 -17.37
CA THR A 182 28.57 -7.34 -18.19
C THR A 182 28.54 -7.79 -19.65
N LEU A 183 29.70 -8.10 -20.24
CA LEU A 183 29.78 -8.57 -21.62
C LEU A 183 29.14 -9.96 -21.77
N VAL A 184 29.33 -10.84 -20.79
CA VAL A 184 28.64 -12.14 -20.71
C VAL A 184 27.13 -11.94 -20.54
N THR A 185 26.69 -10.90 -19.83
CA THR A 185 25.27 -10.56 -19.73
C THR A 185 24.68 -9.93 -20.99
N ARG A 186 25.49 -9.34 -21.90
CA ARG A 186 25.02 -8.61 -23.08
C ARG A 186 24.65 -9.50 -24.28
N ALA A 187 25.28 -10.66 -24.40
CA ALA A 187 25.46 -11.39 -25.67
C ALA A 187 24.21 -11.91 -26.44
N ARG A 188 22.96 -11.55 -26.12
CA ARG A 188 21.78 -12.12 -26.82
C ARG A 188 20.51 -11.27 -26.98
N HIS A 189 20.44 -10.03 -26.48
CA HIS A 189 19.26 -9.16 -26.72
C HIS A 189 19.36 -8.34 -28.03
N ASP A 190 20.55 -8.26 -28.64
CA ASP A 190 20.78 -7.55 -29.91
C ASP A 190 20.08 -8.23 -31.12
N ALA A 191 19.41 -9.38 -30.94
CA ALA A 191 18.76 -10.15 -32.03
C ALA A 191 17.24 -9.93 -32.17
N GLU A 192 16.55 -9.41 -31.15
CA GLU A 192 15.10 -9.15 -31.18
C GLU A 192 14.78 -7.95 -30.28
N SER A 193 14.80 -6.73 -30.82
CA SER A 193 14.21 -5.56 -30.13
C SER A 193 13.03 -5.02 -30.94
N PRO A 194 11.85 -4.83 -30.33
CA PRO A 194 10.75 -4.08 -30.93
C PRO A 194 11.17 -2.62 -31.16
N SER A 195 10.58 -1.97 -32.16
CA SER A 195 10.86 -0.58 -32.54
C SER A 195 10.71 0.39 -31.38
N THR A 196 11.78 1.16 -31.15
CA THR A 196 11.94 2.22 -30.13
C THR A 196 10.83 3.27 -30.16
N ASP A 197 10.13 3.46 -31.28
CA ASP A 197 9.16 4.55 -31.49
C ASP A 197 7.94 4.54 -30.54
N GLN A 198 7.48 3.39 -30.03
CA GLN A 198 6.24 3.34 -29.23
C GLN A 198 6.42 3.62 -27.72
N LEU A 199 7.63 3.52 -27.18
CA LEU A 199 7.91 3.73 -25.74
C LEU A 199 8.41 5.15 -25.42
N THR A 200 8.98 5.85 -26.39
CA THR A 200 9.52 7.21 -26.25
C THR A 200 8.44 8.29 -26.20
N ASP A 201 7.35 8.17 -26.96
CA ASP A 201 6.32 9.22 -27.04
C ASP A 201 5.53 9.39 -25.73
N ALA A 202 5.25 8.29 -25.01
CA ALA A 202 4.52 8.36 -23.75
C ALA A 202 5.38 8.84 -22.55
N ALA A 203 6.70 8.61 -22.59
CA ALA A 203 7.62 9.03 -21.53
C ALA A 203 8.19 10.46 -21.74
N ALA A 204 8.24 10.93 -22.98
CA ALA A 204 8.72 12.28 -23.33
C ALA A 204 7.69 13.39 -23.07
N MET A 205 6.39 13.09 -23.04
CA MET A 205 5.33 14.10 -22.90
C MET A 205 5.05 14.57 -21.46
N ALA A 206 5.50 13.86 -20.42
CA ALA A 206 5.28 14.24 -19.03
C ALA A 206 6.57 14.80 -18.41
N SER A 207 6.63 16.10 -18.14
CA SER A 207 7.74 16.71 -17.39
C SER A 207 7.80 16.09 -15.97
N PRO A 208 8.86 15.34 -15.61
CA PRO A 208 8.94 14.68 -14.31
C PRO A 208 8.90 15.66 -13.14
N LEU A 209 9.38 16.89 -13.38
CA LEU A 209 9.33 18.00 -12.43
C LEU A 209 7.91 18.56 -12.27
N ALA A 210 7.12 18.61 -13.34
CA ALA A 210 5.71 19.01 -13.26
C ALA A 210 4.90 17.96 -12.48
N THR A 211 5.09 16.67 -12.77
CA THR A 211 4.45 15.57 -12.03
C THR A 211 4.81 15.60 -10.54
N LEU A 212 6.09 15.87 -10.20
CA LEU A 212 6.53 16.03 -8.82
C LEU A 212 5.87 17.23 -8.14
N ARG A 213 5.70 18.35 -8.84
CA ARG A 213 5.06 19.56 -8.29
C ARG A 213 3.58 19.32 -8.00
N ASP A 214 2.89 18.66 -8.91
CA ASP A 214 1.43 18.57 -8.90
C ASP A 214 0.93 17.46 -7.94
N ALA A 215 1.78 16.48 -7.60
CA ALA A 215 1.44 15.39 -6.67
C ALA A 215 1.98 15.60 -5.23
N PRO A 216 1.14 15.86 -4.22
CA PRO A 216 1.58 16.08 -2.83
C PRO A 216 2.30 14.88 -2.20
N PHE A 217 1.88 13.66 -2.55
CA PHE A 217 2.52 12.41 -2.13
C PHE A 217 3.98 12.34 -2.60
N LEU A 218 4.24 12.63 -3.88
CA LEU A 218 5.59 12.60 -4.46
C LEU A 218 6.51 13.66 -3.85
N ARG A 219 5.97 14.84 -3.48
CA ARG A 219 6.74 15.87 -2.75
C ARG A 219 7.16 15.42 -1.38
N SER A 220 6.28 14.73 -0.65
CA SER A 220 6.60 14.17 0.67
C SER A 220 7.67 13.08 0.55
N LEU A 221 7.61 12.27 -0.50
CA LEU A 221 8.63 11.26 -0.80
C LEU A 221 9.99 11.89 -1.13
N ALA A 222 10.00 12.92 -1.98
CA ALA A 222 11.20 13.70 -2.30
C ALA A 222 11.83 14.35 -1.06
N LEU A 223 10.99 14.93 -0.19
CA LEU A 223 11.44 15.54 1.07
C LEU A 223 12.04 14.49 2.02
N LEU A 224 11.42 13.31 2.12
CA LEU A 224 11.95 12.19 2.92
C LEU A 224 13.36 11.77 2.47
N VAL A 225 13.55 11.61 1.16
CA VAL A 225 14.86 11.23 0.58
C VAL A 225 15.90 12.33 0.80
N ALA A 226 15.54 13.59 0.57
CA ALA A 226 16.44 14.73 0.77
C ALA A 226 16.85 14.90 2.25
N LEU A 227 15.91 14.81 3.20
CA LEU A 227 16.20 14.85 4.63
C LEU A 227 17.09 13.68 5.04
N GLY A 228 16.78 12.47 4.57
CA GLY A 228 17.59 11.29 4.80
C GLY A 228 19.03 11.47 4.31
N ALA A 229 19.23 11.99 3.09
CA ALA A 229 20.57 12.21 2.55
C ALA A 229 21.33 13.34 3.28
N ALA A 230 20.64 14.39 3.72
CA ALA A 230 21.22 15.44 4.55
C ALA A 230 21.73 14.89 5.89
N ILE A 231 20.92 14.04 6.56
CA ILE A 231 21.33 13.34 7.78
C ILE A 231 22.54 12.45 7.52
N SER A 232 22.54 11.66 6.45
CA SER A 232 23.68 10.81 6.07
C SER A 232 24.95 11.61 5.87
N ALA A 233 24.86 12.78 5.21
CA ALA A 233 26.01 13.64 4.97
C ALA A 233 26.59 14.22 6.28
N LEU A 234 25.72 14.67 7.19
CA LEU A 234 26.13 15.15 8.51
C LEU A 234 26.78 14.04 9.35
N LEU A 235 26.22 12.82 9.31
CA LEU A 235 26.76 11.68 10.03
C LEU A 235 28.07 11.17 9.43
N ASP A 236 28.21 11.16 8.09
CA ASP A 236 29.47 10.87 7.40
C ASP A 236 30.56 11.86 7.85
N TYR A 237 30.23 13.15 7.95
CA TYR A 237 31.14 14.17 8.45
C TYR A 237 31.47 14.01 9.94
N LEU A 238 30.46 13.82 10.79
CA LEU A 238 30.62 13.61 12.23
C LEU A 238 31.53 12.42 12.52
N LEU A 239 31.31 11.29 11.83
CA LEU A 239 32.17 10.11 11.95
C LEU A 239 33.60 10.44 11.52
N SER A 240 33.78 11.13 10.38
CA SER A 240 35.10 11.49 9.87
C SER A 240 35.90 12.37 10.84
N VAL A 241 35.24 13.32 11.52
CA VAL A 241 35.87 14.14 12.57
C VAL A 241 36.35 13.27 13.74
N GLN A 242 35.54 12.33 14.20
CA GLN A 242 35.89 11.46 15.34
C GLN A 242 36.99 10.44 14.98
N VAL A 243 36.96 9.90 13.77
CA VAL A 243 37.95 8.94 13.26
C VAL A 243 39.31 9.60 13.13
N THR A 244 39.39 10.78 12.51
CA THR A 244 40.66 11.51 12.33
C THR A 244 41.25 12.06 13.62
N ALA A 245 40.42 12.29 14.64
CA ALA A 245 40.90 12.60 15.99
C ALA A 245 41.56 11.38 16.67
N SER A 246 41.14 10.15 16.30
CA SER A 246 41.63 8.90 16.91
C SER A 246 42.75 8.22 16.09
N PHE A 247 42.80 8.49 14.80
CA PHE A 247 43.68 7.82 13.83
C PHE A 247 44.35 8.84 12.90
N THR A 248 45.67 8.78 12.80
CA THR A 248 46.47 9.76 12.04
C THR A 248 47.10 9.19 10.77
N SER A 249 47.20 7.87 10.61
CA SER A 249 47.82 7.24 9.44
C SER A 249 46.78 6.80 8.40
N GLY A 250 47.07 6.97 7.11
CA GLY A 250 46.17 6.56 6.02
C GLY A 250 45.80 5.07 6.05
N GLN A 251 46.72 4.21 6.52
CA GLN A 251 46.46 2.78 6.69
C GLN A 251 45.45 2.48 7.80
N SER A 252 45.58 3.15 8.95
CA SER A 252 44.62 2.99 10.07
C SER A 252 43.24 3.53 9.72
N LEU A 253 43.17 4.67 8.99
CA LEU A 253 41.92 5.21 8.45
C LEU A 253 41.24 4.22 7.49
N LEU A 254 42.01 3.65 6.55
CA LEU A 254 41.50 2.67 5.60
C LEU A 254 40.99 1.41 6.32
N SER A 255 41.74 0.92 7.31
CA SER A 255 41.34 -0.24 8.10
C SER A 255 40.03 0.02 8.85
N PHE A 256 39.92 1.18 9.50
CA PHE A 256 38.70 1.58 10.21
C PHE A 256 37.50 1.65 9.27
N PHE A 257 37.56 2.41 8.17
CA PHE A 257 36.41 2.55 7.26
C PHE A 257 36.04 1.21 6.60
N SER A 258 37.02 0.37 6.27
CA SER A 258 36.76 -0.95 5.69
C SER A 258 36.07 -1.87 6.69
N LEU A 259 36.54 -1.91 7.95
CA LEU A 259 35.91 -2.67 9.02
C LEU A 259 34.51 -2.14 9.34
N PHE A 260 34.35 -0.82 9.39
CA PHE A 260 33.07 -0.16 9.62
C PHE A 260 32.02 -0.60 8.59
N TRP A 261 32.35 -0.52 7.29
CA TRP A 261 31.43 -0.95 6.24
C TRP A 261 31.22 -2.46 6.18
N LEU A 262 32.22 -3.26 6.56
CA LEU A 262 32.07 -4.71 6.73
C LEU A 262 31.02 -5.04 7.82
N VAL A 263 31.14 -4.40 8.99
CA VAL A 263 30.20 -4.58 10.11
C VAL A 263 28.80 -4.13 9.71
N VAL A 264 28.67 -2.97 9.05
CA VAL A 264 27.39 -2.49 8.51
C VAL A 264 26.81 -3.49 7.52
N GLY A 265 27.61 -4.06 6.62
CA GLY A 265 27.17 -5.07 5.65
C GLY A 265 26.66 -6.34 6.31
N ILE A 266 27.40 -6.88 7.29
CA ILE A 266 27.02 -8.09 8.05
C ILE A 266 25.74 -7.83 8.86
N ALA A 267 25.68 -6.70 9.57
CA ALA A 267 24.51 -6.32 10.35
C ALA A 267 23.27 -6.11 9.47
N SER A 268 23.43 -5.49 8.29
CA SER A 268 22.35 -5.32 7.31
C SER A 268 21.84 -6.68 6.82
N LEU A 269 22.75 -7.59 6.46
CA LEU A 269 22.39 -8.95 6.03
C LEU A 269 21.63 -9.69 7.14
N PHE A 270 22.13 -9.65 8.38
CA PHE A 270 21.46 -10.29 9.51
C PHE A 270 20.07 -9.70 9.77
N LEU A 271 19.96 -8.38 9.84
CA LEU A 271 18.68 -7.70 10.09
C LEU A 271 17.67 -7.98 8.97
N GLN A 272 18.12 -7.99 7.71
CA GLN A 272 17.27 -8.32 6.56
C GLN A 272 16.76 -9.76 6.60
N MET A 273 17.61 -10.73 6.95
CA MET A 273 17.22 -12.14 7.05
C MET A 273 16.32 -12.40 8.27
N ALA A 274 16.62 -11.80 9.41
CA ALA A 274 15.91 -12.06 10.67
C ALA A 274 14.59 -11.28 10.79
N LEU A 275 14.58 -10.00 10.39
CA LEU A 275 13.43 -9.10 10.61
C LEU A 275 12.79 -8.60 9.33
N GLY A 276 13.38 -8.75 8.14
CA GLY A 276 12.86 -8.14 6.91
C GLY A 276 11.40 -8.53 6.60
N ARG A 277 11.09 -9.82 6.70
CA ARG A 277 9.72 -10.33 6.47
C ARG A 277 8.77 -9.93 7.59
N LEU A 278 9.18 -10.14 8.85
CA LEU A 278 8.37 -9.84 10.03
C LEU A 278 8.02 -8.35 10.13
N ALA A 279 8.97 -7.48 9.81
CA ALA A 279 8.80 -6.04 9.93
C ALA A 279 7.80 -5.50 8.91
N LEU A 280 7.83 -5.96 7.65
CA LEU A 280 6.84 -5.57 6.66
C LEU A 280 5.45 -6.09 6.99
N GLU A 281 5.33 -7.37 7.39
CA GLU A 281 4.04 -8.01 7.73
C GLU A 281 3.40 -7.42 9.00
N LYS A 282 4.18 -7.17 10.07
CA LYS A 282 3.64 -6.77 11.38
C LYS A 282 3.70 -5.29 11.70
N LEU A 283 4.66 -4.53 11.17
CA LEU A 283 4.79 -3.11 11.52
C LEU A 283 4.10 -2.21 10.49
N GLY A 284 3.87 -2.71 9.27
CA GLY A 284 3.28 -1.95 8.18
C GLY A 284 4.24 -0.89 7.62
N LEU A 285 3.83 -0.26 6.53
CA LEU A 285 4.70 0.61 5.74
C LEU A 285 5.21 1.84 6.50
N ALA A 286 4.29 2.55 7.16
CA ALA A 286 4.57 3.81 7.85
C ALA A 286 5.57 3.64 9.00
N VAL A 287 5.40 2.58 9.80
CA VAL A 287 6.28 2.32 10.96
C VAL A 287 7.69 1.99 10.47
N ASN A 288 7.85 1.15 9.44
CA ASN A 288 9.17 0.80 8.90
C ASN A 288 9.98 2.02 8.45
N ILE A 289 9.30 3.02 7.87
CA ILE A 289 9.93 4.30 7.49
C ILE A 289 10.28 5.13 8.72
N ALA A 290 9.38 5.18 9.72
CA ALA A 290 9.57 5.96 10.94
C ALA A 290 10.66 5.39 11.88
N ILE A 291 11.00 4.10 11.78
CA ILE A 291 12.09 3.51 12.57
C ILE A 291 13.43 4.22 12.29
N LEU A 292 13.73 4.58 11.04
CA LEU A 292 15.00 5.25 10.70
C LEU A 292 15.21 6.57 11.48
N PRO A 293 14.32 7.58 11.38
CA PRO A 293 14.46 8.78 12.19
C PRO A 293 14.37 8.50 13.69
N GLY A 294 13.59 7.50 14.14
CA GLY A 294 13.56 7.10 15.56
C GLY A 294 14.91 6.59 16.07
N VAL A 295 15.58 5.72 15.31
CA VAL A 295 16.94 5.23 15.60
C VAL A 295 17.94 6.38 15.64
N ILE A 296 17.82 7.35 14.73
CA ILE A 296 18.69 8.51 14.70
C ILE A 296 18.47 9.42 15.92
N VAL A 297 17.22 9.64 16.35
CA VAL A 297 16.91 10.43 17.55
C VAL A 297 17.46 9.75 18.81
N LEU A 298 17.24 8.44 18.97
CA LEU A 298 17.74 7.67 20.12
C LEU A 298 19.27 7.59 20.13
N GLY A 299 19.88 7.27 18.99
CA GLY A 299 21.34 7.24 18.86
C GLY A 299 21.97 8.63 18.99
N GLY A 300 21.27 9.68 18.60
CA GLY A 300 21.67 11.07 18.81
C GLY A 300 21.65 11.45 20.29
N ALA A 301 20.59 11.11 21.03
CA ALA A 301 20.53 11.29 22.48
C ALA A 301 21.65 10.53 23.20
N PHE A 302 21.93 9.29 22.78
CA PHE A 302 23.08 8.53 23.28
C PHE A 302 24.42 9.21 22.95
N GLY A 303 24.57 9.77 21.75
CA GLY A 303 25.77 10.52 21.35
C GLY A 303 26.01 11.79 22.17
N PHE A 304 24.94 12.43 22.68
CA PHE A 304 25.07 13.55 23.62
C PHE A 304 25.52 13.10 25.00
N ALA A 305 25.00 11.96 25.47
CA ALA A 305 25.36 11.40 26.77
C ALA A 305 26.81 10.86 26.79
N VAL A 306 27.23 10.22 25.70
CA VAL A 306 28.55 9.59 25.56
C VAL A 306 29.21 10.09 24.26
N PRO A 307 29.80 11.30 24.23
CA PRO A 307 30.43 11.83 23.03
C PRO A 307 31.72 11.07 22.71
N GLY A 308 31.94 10.75 21.42
CA GLY A 308 33.19 10.16 20.94
C GLY A 308 33.02 9.28 19.71
N LEU A 309 34.11 8.60 19.33
CA LEU A 309 34.14 7.71 18.17
C LEU A 309 33.13 6.56 18.28
N ALA A 310 32.96 5.97 19.46
CA ALA A 310 32.07 4.82 19.65
C ALA A 310 30.61 5.18 19.36
N SER A 311 30.11 6.30 19.92
CA SER A 311 28.73 6.74 19.69
C SER A 311 28.50 7.26 18.27
N ALA A 312 29.47 7.98 17.69
CA ALA A 312 29.41 8.39 16.28
C ALA A 312 29.37 7.18 15.34
N SER A 313 30.19 6.15 15.60
CA SER A 313 30.21 4.92 14.82
C SER A 313 28.91 4.13 14.97
N LEU A 314 28.39 4.00 16.19
CA LEU A 314 27.13 3.30 16.44
C LEU A 314 25.95 4.02 15.79
N LEU A 315 25.86 5.34 15.90
CA LEU A 315 24.81 6.14 15.27
C LEU A 315 24.88 6.07 13.75
N ARG A 316 26.06 6.29 13.16
CA ARG A 316 26.25 6.22 11.70
C ARG A 316 26.00 4.81 11.16
N GLY A 317 26.42 3.79 11.91
CA GLY A 317 26.24 2.38 11.56
C GLY A 317 24.77 1.96 11.64
N ALA A 318 24.07 2.32 12.72
CA ALA A 318 22.65 2.04 12.90
C ALA A 318 21.80 2.72 11.81
N GLU A 319 22.12 3.98 11.48
CA GLU A 319 21.52 4.70 10.37
C GLU A 319 21.74 3.97 9.03
N ALA A 320 22.98 3.54 8.74
CA ALA A 320 23.32 2.82 7.51
C ALA A 320 22.56 1.49 7.39
N VAL A 321 22.57 0.70 8.48
CA VAL A 321 21.93 -0.61 8.55
C VAL A 321 20.43 -0.46 8.32
N GLN A 322 19.78 0.49 9.02
CA GLN A 322 18.35 0.69 8.88
C GLN A 322 17.97 1.23 7.50
N ARG A 323 18.75 2.16 6.93
CA ARG A 323 18.55 2.69 5.58
C ARG A 323 18.60 1.59 4.52
N ASN A 324 19.54 0.64 4.66
CA ASN A 324 19.78 -0.40 3.66
C ASN A 324 18.85 -1.62 3.80
N THR A 325 18.08 -1.72 4.89
CA THR A 325 17.24 -2.88 5.18
C THR A 325 15.76 -2.52 5.19
N LEU A 326 15.16 -2.33 6.38
CA LEU A 326 13.73 -2.14 6.56
C LEU A 326 13.23 -0.86 5.87
N PHE A 327 14.02 0.23 5.95
CA PHE A 327 13.67 1.47 5.28
C PHE A 327 13.66 1.30 3.76
N ARG A 328 14.69 0.65 3.19
CA ARG A 328 14.78 0.37 1.75
C ARG A 328 13.55 -0.42 1.28
N SER A 329 13.21 -1.49 1.98
CA SER A 329 12.09 -2.35 1.59
C SER A 329 10.75 -1.60 1.63
N ALA A 330 10.51 -0.83 2.69
CA ALA A 330 9.34 0.02 2.79
C ALA A 330 9.32 1.10 1.69
N TYR A 331 10.45 1.77 1.47
CA TYR A 331 10.58 2.82 0.47
C TYR A 331 10.19 2.38 -0.95
N GLU A 332 10.60 1.18 -1.38
CA GLU A 332 10.26 0.69 -2.71
C GLU A 332 8.75 0.43 -2.87
N LEU A 333 8.03 0.04 -1.81
CA LEU A 333 6.57 -0.17 -1.82
C LEU A 333 5.78 1.14 -1.94
N LEU A 334 6.36 2.28 -1.55
CA LEU A 334 5.71 3.58 -1.77
C LEU A 334 5.52 3.92 -3.25
N TYR A 335 6.25 3.24 -4.15
CA TYR A 335 6.09 3.41 -5.59
C TYR A 335 5.02 2.51 -6.20
N THR A 336 4.38 1.62 -5.44
CA THR A 336 3.32 0.73 -5.96
C THR A 336 2.10 1.49 -6.49
N PRO A 337 1.54 2.50 -5.79
CA PRO A 337 0.33 3.20 -6.27
C PRO A 337 0.59 4.16 -7.43
N ILE A 338 1.85 4.36 -7.84
CA ILE A 338 2.19 5.33 -8.89
C ILE A 338 2.00 4.69 -10.27
N PRO A 339 1.29 5.36 -11.21
CA PRO A 339 1.13 4.88 -12.58
C PRO A 339 2.46 4.63 -13.30
N GLU A 340 2.56 3.54 -14.06
CA GLU A 340 3.80 3.11 -14.73
C GLU A 340 4.36 4.14 -15.74
N SER A 341 3.49 4.97 -16.33
CA SER A 341 3.89 6.02 -17.28
C SER A 341 4.74 7.12 -16.64
N SER A 342 4.51 7.45 -15.36
CA SER A 342 5.22 8.50 -14.62
C SER A 342 6.23 7.97 -13.59
N LYS A 343 6.09 6.69 -13.20
CA LYS A 343 6.90 6.03 -12.16
C LYS A 343 8.40 6.06 -12.45
N ARG A 344 8.84 5.65 -13.65
CA ARG A 344 10.27 5.52 -13.98
C ARG A 344 11.02 6.86 -13.90
N ALA A 345 10.48 7.89 -14.55
CA ALA A 345 11.12 9.20 -14.61
C ALA A 345 11.11 9.90 -13.24
N THR A 346 9.98 9.84 -12.54
CA THR A 346 9.85 10.42 -11.19
C THR A 346 10.76 9.73 -10.18
N LYS A 347 10.86 8.39 -10.23
CA LYS A 347 11.73 7.61 -9.34
C LYS A 347 13.19 8.01 -9.49
N ALA A 348 13.69 8.16 -10.72
CA ALA A 348 15.08 8.59 -10.94
C ALA A 348 15.37 10.00 -10.37
N VAL A 349 14.44 10.95 -10.54
CA VAL A 349 14.56 12.31 -9.98
C VAL A 349 14.59 12.29 -8.45
N ILE A 350 13.75 11.46 -7.83
CA ILE A 350 13.70 11.34 -6.36
C ILE A 350 14.92 10.56 -5.83
N ASP A 351 15.15 9.34 -6.33
CA ASP A 351 16.20 8.43 -5.84
C ASP A 351 17.60 9.04 -5.97
N VAL A 352 17.84 9.84 -7.01
CA VAL A 352 19.17 10.40 -7.29
C VAL A 352 19.20 11.90 -7.11
N GLY A 353 18.28 12.64 -7.74
CA GLY A 353 18.27 14.10 -7.67
C GLY A 353 18.06 14.61 -6.24
N CYS A 354 17.00 14.17 -5.57
CA CYS A 354 16.70 14.60 -4.20
C CYS A 354 17.74 14.09 -3.19
N ASP A 355 18.28 12.88 -3.39
CA ASP A 355 19.39 12.34 -2.58
C ASP A 355 20.64 13.24 -2.65
N ARG A 356 21.05 13.65 -3.86
CA ARG A 356 22.21 14.53 -4.02
C ARG A 356 21.94 15.94 -3.51
N LEU A 357 20.75 16.51 -3.74
CA LEU A 357 20.38 17.81 -3.18
C LEU A 357 20.39 17.79 -1.65
N GLY A 358 19.88 16.73 -1.03
CA GLY A 358 19.99 16.51 0.40
C GLY A 358 21.43 16.42 0.88
N THR A 359 22.29 15.70 0.15
CA THR A 359 23.73 15.63 0.44
C THR A 359 24.39 17.01 0.38
N VAL A 360 24.06 17.84 -0.61
CA VAL A 360 24.55 19.23 -0.71
C VAL A 360 24.08 20.06 0.49
N ALA A 361 22.80 19.96 0.86
CA ALA A 361 22.24 20.68 2.00
C ALA A 361 22.89 20.27 3.33
N GLY A 362 23.04 18.96 3.59
CA GLY A 362 23.71 18.44 4.78
C GLY A 362 25.19 18.81 4.84
N SER A 363 25.89 18.78 3.69
CA SER A 363 27.29 19.21 3.60
C SER A 363 27.44 20.72 3.81
N GLY A 364 26.52 21.52 3.28
CA GLY A 364 26.48 22.97 3.53
C GLY A 364 26.22 23.28 5.00
N LEU A 365 25.31 22.55 5.66
CA LEU A 365 25.07 22.70 7.09
C LEU A 365 26.30 22.31 7.91
N ALA A 366 26.99 21.21 7.55
CA ALA A 366 28.27 20.85 8.16
C ALA A 366 29.30 21.97 8.03
N LEU A 367 29.44 22.56 6.84
CA LEU A 367 30.37 23.67 6.60
C LEU A 367 30.06 24.88 7.48
N VAL A 368 28.77 25.27 7.58
CA VAL A 368 28.34 26.37 8.47
C VAL A 368 28.72 26.07 9.92
N MET A 369 28.48 24.84 10.42
CA MET A 369 28.82 24.47 11.80
C MET A 369 30.32 24.49 12.08
N VAL A 370 31.15 24.10 11.09
CA VAL A 370 32.62 24.18 11.21
C VAL A 370 33.08 25.63 11.39
N HIS A 371 32.45 26.58 10.71
CA HIS A 371 32.81 28.00 10.82
C HIS A 371 32.21 28.69 12.06
N VAL A 372 30.99 28.34 12.45
CA VAL A 372 30.28 28.98 13.57
C VAL A 372 30.72 28.44 14.93
N ALA A 373 31.09 27.15 15.02
CA ALA A 373 31.47 26.51 16.28
C ALA A 373 32.82 25.77 16.19
N PRO A 374 33.94 26.49 16.01
CA PRO A 374 35.26 25.89 15.78
C PRO A 374 35.78 25.03 16.95
N HIS A 375 35.34 25.30 18.19
CA HIS A 375 35.78 24.59 19.40
C HIS A 375 34.86 23.43 19.82
N GLY A 376 33.82 23.09 19.04
CA GLY A 376 32.90 22.00 19.38
C GLY A 376 31.95 21.58 18.26
N PRO A 377 32.42 21.35 17.02
CA PRO A 377 31.54 21.08 15.89
C PRO A 377 30.69 19.82 16.08
N SER A 378 31.20 18.80 16.80
CA SER A 378 30.49 17.51 16.96
C SER A 378 29.14 17.63 17.68
N SER A 379 29.02 18.44 18.74
CA SER A 379 27.75 18.61 19.47
C SER A 379 26.71 19.35 18.64
N TRP A 380 27.14 20.36 17.87
CA TRP A 380 26.27 21.10 16.95
C TRP A 380 25.81 20.24 15.76
N LEU A 381 26.72 19.45 15.19
CA LEU A 381 26.39 18.48 14.14
C LEU A 381 25.38 17.44 14.64
N LEU A 382 25.59 16.92 15.84
CA LEU A 382 24.68 15.96 16.46
C LEU A 382 23.30 16.58 16.73
N GLY A 383 23.26 17.83 17.20
CA GLY A 383 22.03 18.59 17.37
C GLY A 383 21.28 18.78 16.04
N ALA A 384 21.99 19.16 14.97
CA ALA A 384 21.43 19.28 13.64
C ALA A 384 20.85 17.95 13.11
N VAL A 385 21.57 16.83 13.32
CA VAL A 385 21.09 15.49 12.95
C VAL A 385 19.80 15.14 13.69
N VAL A 386 19.75 15.37 15.01
CA VAL A 386 18.55 15.09 15.81
C VAL A 386 17.38 15.97 15.38
N VAL A 387 17.61 17.26 15.13
CA VAL A 387 16.56 18.18 14.64
C VAL A 387 16.03 17.73 13.28
N LEU A 388 16.89 17.38 12.32
CA LEU A 388 16.45 16.88 11.02
C LEU A 388 15.68 15.55 11.15
N ALA A 389 16.09 14.66 12.05
CA ALA A 389 15.38 13.41 12.31
C ALA A 389 14.00 13.66 12.92
N LEU A 390 13.88 14.60 13.87
CA LEU A 390 12.60 15.04 14.44
C LEU A 390 11.68 15.67 13.39
N VAL A 391 12.22 16.47 12.47
CA VAL A 391 11.48 17.01 11.32
C VAL A 391 11.03 15.92 10.35
N THR A 392 11.77 14.82 10.25
CA THR A 392 11.42 13.70 9.37
C THR A 392 10.20 12.92 9.88
N LEU A 393 9.98 12.84 11.19
CA LEU A 393 8.82 12.14 11.79
C LEU A 393 7.44 12.62 11.27
N PRO A 394 7.08 13.92 11.29
CA PRO A 394 5.81 14.38 10.74
C PRO A 394 5.71 14.16 9.22
N VAL A 395 6.84 14.16 8.50
CA VAL A 395 6.87 13.84 7.05
C VAL A 395 6.46 12.39 6.83
N THR A 396 6.93 11.44 7.66
CA THR A 396 6.51 10.02 7.56
C THR A 396 5.00 9.84 7.75
N ARG A 397 4.38 10.61 8.68
CA ARG A 397 2.92 10.58 8.88
C ARG A 397 2.18 11.13 7.66
N ARG A 398 2.61 12.27 7.11
CA ARG A 398 2.02 12.84 5.89
C ARG A 398 2.14 11.91 4.69
N LEU A 399 3.28 11.21 4.58
CA LEU A 399 3.51 10.24 3.51
C LEU A 399 2.55 9.05 3.59
N HIS A 400 2.25 8.56 4.79
CA HIS A 400 1.27 7.50 4.99
C HIS A 400 -0.13 7.90 4.53
N LEU A 401 -0.59 9.10 4.92
CA LEU A 401 -1.89 9.61 4.46
C LEU A 401 -1.92 9.78 2.94
N GLY A 402 -0.89 10.40 2.35
CA GLY A 402 -0.81 10.57 0.90
C GLY A 402 -0.67 9.26 0.12
N TYR A 403 -0.16 8.20 0.75
CA TYR A 403 -0.11 6.86 0.15
C TYR A 403 -1.51 6.23 0.06
N VAL A 404 -2.34 6.39 1.10
CA VAL A 404 -3.75 5.97 1.06
C VAL A 404 -4.48 6.72 -0.05
N ASP A 405 -4.33 8.04 -0.12
CA ASP A 405 -4.95 8.87 -1.17
C ASP A 405 -4.51 8.41 -2.59
N ALA A 406 -3.23 8.05 -2.75
CA ALA A 406 -2.71 7.55 -4.02
C ALA A 406 -3.30 6.19 -4.40
N LEU A 407 -3.49 5.27 -3.45
CA LEU A 407 -4.17 3.99 -3.67
C LEU A 407 -5.64 4.21 -4.07
N GLN A 408 -6.35 5.10 -3.38
CA GLN A 408 -7.72 5.45 -3.73
C GLN A 408 -7.83 6.06 -5.13
N ALA A 409 -6.91 6.96 -5.50
CA ALA A 409 -6.86 7.52 -6.84
C ALA A 409 -6.58 6.44 -7.91
N GLY A 410 -5.67 5.50 -7.62
CA GLY A 410 -5.40 4.34 -8.47
C GLY A 410 -6.62 3.44 -8.65
N LEU A 411 -7.41 3.22 -7.58
CA LEU A 411 -8.67 2.50 -7.65
C LEU A 411 -9.70 3.23 -8.51
N ARG A 412 -9.86 4.56 -8.35
CA ARG A 412 -10.77 5.38 -9.17
C ARG A 412 -10.39 5.34 -10.65
N GLU A 413 -9.09 5.48 -10.98
CA GLU A 413 -8.60 5.43 -12.36
C GLU A 413 -8.83 4.05 -12.99
N GLY A 414 -8.55 2.97 -12.24
CA GLY A 414 -8.79 1.61 -12.69
C GLY A 414 -10.28 1.36 -12.94
N ALA A 415 -11.16 1.80 -12.04
CA ALA A 415 -12.61 1.72 -12.22
C ALA A 415 -13.09 2.42 -13.50
N ALA A 416 -12.62 3.65 -13.75
CA ALA A 416 -12.98 4.40 -14.95
C ALA A 416 -12.53 3.71 -16.26
N LYS A 417 -11.35 3.07 -16.25
CA LYS A 417 -10.87 2.29 -17.40
C LYS A 417 -11.75 1.07 -17.68
N LEU A 418 -12.21 0.40 -16.63
CA LEU A 418 -13.07 -0.78 -16.73
C LEU A 418 -14.47 -0.42 -17.22
N GLU A 419 -15.07 0.65 -16.68
CA GLU A 419 -16.37 1.16 -17.16
C GLU A 419 -16.28 1.60 -18.64
N GLY A 420 -15.20 2.27 -19.03
CA GLY A 420 -14.93 2.61 -20.42
C GLY A 420 -14.77 1.38 -21.33
N ALA A 421 -14.10 0.32 -20.85
CA ALA A 421 -13.95 -0.94 -21.59
C ALA A 421 -15.27 -1.69 -21.74
N SER A 422 -16.08 -1.77 -20.69
CA SER A 422 -17.42 -2.39 -20.74
C SER A 422 -18.37 -1.60 -21.62
N HIS A 423 -18.33 -0.27 -21.61
CA HIS A 423 -19.12 0.57 -22.51
C HIS A 423 -18.68 0.40 -23.97
N ARG A 424 -17.37 0.29 -24.25
CA ARG A 424 -16.86 -0.02 -25.59
C ARG A 424 -17.26 -1.42 -26.06
N ALA A 425 -17.20 -2.43 -25.18
CA ALA A 425 -17.63 -3.80 -25.47
C ALA A 425 -19.15 -3.90 -25.68
N ALA A 426 -19.95 -3.17 -24.89
CA ALA A 426 -21.40 -3.07 -25.08
C ALA A 426 -21.76 -2.30 -26.36
N ARG A 427 -20.98 -1.28 -26.73
CA ARG A 427 -21.14 -0.53 -27.98
C ARG A 427 -20.72 -1.36 -29.19
N SER A 428 -19.62 -2.11 -29.12
CA SER A 428 -19.21 -3.04 -30.19
C SER A 428 -20.19 -4.20 -30.32
N ALA A 429 -20.73 -4.74 -29.21
CA ALA A 429 -21.79 -5.74 -29.24
C ALA A 429 -23.10 -5.20 -29.82
N ARG A 430 -23.44 -3.91 -29.57
CA ARG A 430 -24.57 -3.23 -30.23
C ARG A 430 -24.31 -3.00 -31.72
N LEU A 431 -23.09 -2.63 -32.11
CA LEU A 431 -22.70 -2.43 -33.51
C LEU A 431 -22.64 -3.76 -34.28
N SER A 432 -22.18 -4.85 -33.67
CA SER A 432 -22.24 -6.20 -34.26
C SER A 432 -23.67 -6.74 -34.34
N ARG A 433 -24.56 -6.39 -33.40
CA ARG A 433 -26.01 -6.69 -33.50
C ARG A 433 -26.78 -5.76 -34.43
N SER A 434 -26.19 -4.62 -34.81
CA SER A 434 -26.76 -3.68 -35.77
C SER A 434 -26.69 -4.17 -37.22
N ASN A 435 -26.05 -5.32 -37.49
CA ASN A 435 -26.04 -5.97 -38.81
C ASN A 435 -27.11 -7.07 -38.98
N SER A 436 -28.06 -7.20 -38.05
CA SER A 436 -29.29 -7.98 -38.26
C SER A 436 -30.52 -7.09 -38.11
N ASN A 437 -31.24 -6.89 -39.21
CA ASN A 437 -32.46 -6.09 -39.36
C ASN A 437 -33.57 -6.47 -38.34
N GLY A 438 -33.56 -5.86 -37.15
CA GLY A 438 -34.60 -6.08 -36.15
C GLY A 438 -35.02 -4.86 -35.32
N HIS A 439 -34.35 -3.71 -35.45
CA HIS A 439 -34.58 -2.58 -34.53
C HIS A 439 -35.38 -1.40 -35.09
N ARG A 440 -35.76 -1.39 -36.37
CA ARG A 440 -36.61 -0.33 -36.93
C ARG A 440 -38.06 -0.36 -36.45
N HIS A 441 -38.52 -1.44 -35.82
CA HIS A 441 -39.93 -1.59 -35.43
C HIS A 441 -40.23 -1.19 -33.97
N ARG A 442 -39.23 -0.73 -33.20
CA ARG A 442 -39.41 -0.36 -31.78
C ARG A 442 -39.42 1.16 -31.55
N GLU A 443 -38.88 1.94 -32.46
CA GLU A 443 -38.88 3.42 -32.41
C GLU A 443 -40.20 4.00 -32.92
N GLU A 444 -40.81 3.42 -33.98
CA GLU A 444 -42.17 3.80 -34.45
C GLU A 444 -43.28 3.51 -33.42
N LEU A 445 -43.06 2.58 -32.48
CA LEU A 445 -44.01 2.25 -31.41
C LEU A 445 -43.91 3.17 -30.18
N ILE A 446 -42.78 3.87 -30.00
CA ILE A 446 -42.59 4.85 -28.92
C ILE A 446 -43.17 6.20 -29.34
N GLU A 447 -43.00 6.57 -30.61
CA GLU A 447 -43.57 7.80 -31.18
C GLU A 447 -45.12 7.76 -31.24
N ARG A 448 -45.72 6.56 -31.33
CA ARG A 448 -47.18 6.38 -31.33
C ARG A 448 -47.84 6.33 -29.94
N VAL A 449 -47.06 6.23 -28.87
CA VAL A 449 -47.56 6.21 -27.48
C VAL A 449 -47.55 7.61 -26.85
N GLU A 450 -46.78 8.55 -27.41
CA GLU A 450 -46.78 9.97 -26.99
C GLU A 450 -47.95 10.79 -27.58
N GLU A 451 -48.63 10.30 -28.62
CA GLU A 451 -49.80 11.00 -29.23
C GLU A 451 -51.14 10.72 -28.52
N LEU A 452 -51.21 9.83 -27.51
CA LEU A 452 -52.49 9.35 -26.95
C LEU A 452 -52.74 9.60 -25.45
N GLN A 453 -52.04 10.52 -24.79
CA GLN A 453 -52.52 11.05 -23.50
C GLN A 453 -52.41 12.58 -23.39
N PRO A 454 -53.54 13.30 -23.45
CA PRO A 454 -53.59 14.70 -23.06
C PRO A 454 -53.62 14.80 -21.53
N GLY A 455 -52.56 15.37 -20.97
CA GLY A 455 -52.54 15.93 -19.61
C GLY A 455 -51.95 15.02 -18.54
N GLY A 456 -50.79 15.42 -18.02
CA GLY A 456 -50.40 15.06 -16.66
C GLY A 456 -48.92 14.80 -16.42
N LEU A 457 -48.05 15.81 -16.55
CA LEU A 457 -46.79 15.85 -15.79
C LEU A 457 -46.18 17.27 -15.72
N SER A 458 -47.02 18.26 -15.43
CA SER A 458 -46.58 19.63 -15.10
C SER A 458 -47.24 20.18 -13.82
N ALA A 459 -47.52 19.31 -12.85
CA ALA A 459 -48.09 19.69 -11.55
C ALA A 459 -47.30 19.12 -10.36
N MET A 460 -46.01 18.84 -10.53
CA MET A 460 -45.18 18.23 -9.47
C MET A 460 -43.82 18.92 -9.26
N ILE A 461 -43.73 20.20 -9.61
CA ILE A 461 -42.63 21.06 -9.17
C ILE A 461 -43.26 22.36 -8.67
N GLY A 462 -43.44 22.46 -7.36
CA GLY A 462 -44.05 23.62 -6.71
C GLY A 462 -43.85 23.59 -5.20
N GLU A 463 -42.79 24.27 -4.76
CA GLU A 463 -42.58 24.89 -3.44
C GLU A 463 -42.68 24.03 -2.18
N SER A 464 -41.53 23.55 -1.71
CA SER A 464 -41.31 23.36 -0.27
C SER A 464 -41.10 24.72 0.39
N ARG A 465 -42.13 25.23 1.07
CA ARG A 465 -42.02 26.36 1.99
C ARG A 465 -42.05 25.86 3.43
N GLU A 466 -41.13 26.42 4.20
CA GLU A 466 -40.97 26.26 5.64
C GLU A 466 -42.30 26.47 6.39
N GLY A 467 -42.61 25.54 7.29
CA GLY A 467 -43.72 25.64 8.23
C GLY A 467 -43.28 25.05 9.56
N ALA A 468 -42.64 25.88 10.39
CA ALA A 468 -42.48 25.62 11.81
C ALA A 468 -43.89 25.60 12.43
N GLY A 469 -44.40 24.41 12.74
CA GLY A 469 -45.71 24.24 13.35
C GLY A 469 -45.68 24.56 14.84
N GLU A 470 -46.44 25.59 15.24
CA GLU A 470 -46.90 25.81 16.61
C GLU A 470 -47.61 24.56 17.17
N PRO A 471 -47.56 24.32 18.49
CA PRO A 471 -48.26 23.19 19.11
C PRO A 471 -49.78 23.43 19.05
N ALA A 472 -50.48 22.57 18.32
CA ALA A 472 -51.94 22.57 18.27
C ALA A 472 -52.56 22.39 19.67
N PRO A 473 -53.62 23.15 20.02
CA PRO A 473 -54.29 23.03 21.31
C PRO A 473 -54.96 21.66 21.46
N ALA A 474 -54.98 21.17 22.69
CA ALA A 474 -55.57 19.89 23.07
C ALA A 474 -57.07 19.85 22.75
N ALA A 475 -57.42 19.37 21.55
CA ALA A 475 -58.80 19.04 21.20
C ALA A 475 -59.26 17.87 22.10
N THR A 476 -60.37 18.08 22.79
CA THR A 476 -61.14 17.04 23.48
C THR A 476 -61.46 15.92 22.49
N ARG A 477 -60.76 14.78 22.62
CA ARG A 477 -60.89 13.62 21.73
C ARG A 477 -62.17 12.87 22.06
N ASP A 478 -63.04 12.72 21.06
CA ASP A 478 -64.13 11.74 21.09
C ASP A 478 -63.53 10.34 20.87
N TRP A 479 -62.94 9.80 21.95
CA TRP A 479 -62.21 8.54 21.97
C TRP A 479 -62.98 7.35 21.39
N PRO A 480 -64.30 7.19 21.62
CA PRO A 480 -65.07 6.07 21.06
C PRO A 480 -65.09 6.07 19.52
N ALA A 481 -65.33 7.23 18.90
CA ALA A 481 -65.36 7.37 17.45
C ALA A 481 -63.98 7.13 16.82
N GLN A 482 -62.91 7.61 17.46
CA GLN A 482 -61.54 7.33 17.03
C GLN A 482 -61.19 5.85 17.16
N ALA A 483 -61.56 5.21 18.27
CA ALA A 483 -61.32 3.78 18.49
C ALA A 483 -62.04 2.91 17.44
N GLU A 484 -63.28 3.26 17.10
CA GLU A 484 -64.06 2.54 16.09
C GLU A 484 -63.49 2.71 14.68
N ALA A 485 -63.06 3.93 14.31
CA ALA A 485 -62.34 4.17 13.06
C ALA A 485 -61.02 3.38 13.00
N MET A 486 -60.25 3.35 14.09
CA MET A 486 -59.00 2.58 14.18
C MET A 486 -59.22 1.07 14.04
N LEU A 487 -60.27 0.53 14.66
CA LEU A 487 -60.67 -0.87 14.53
C LEU A 487 -61.18 -1.19 13.13
N ALA A 488 -61.91 -0.27 12.49
CA ALA A 488 -62.37 -0.44 11.11
C ALA A 488 -61.18 -0.53 10.14
N THR A 489 -60.18 0.35 10.27
CA THR A 489 -58.95 0.28 9.45
C THR A 489 -58.20 -1.04 9.70
N ALA A 490 -58.08 -1.49 10.95
CA ALA A 490 -57.44 -2.76 11.27
C ALA A 490 -58.18 -3.96 10.64
N ARG A 491 -59.51 -3.98 10.68
CA ARG A 491 -60.33 -5.01 10.01
C ARG A 491 -60.12 -5.02 8.50
N MET A 492 -60.05 -3.86 7.86
CA MET A 492 -59.77 -3.76 6.42
C MET A 492 -58.40 -4.33 6.05
N LEU A 493 -57.38 -4.09 6.89
CA LEU A 493 -56.02 -4.62 6.67
C LEU A 493 -55.92 -6.13 6.88
N LEU A 494 -56.80 -6.71 7.69
CA LEU A 494 -56.87 -8.16 7.94
C LEU A 494 -57.85 -8.88 7.00
N ALA A 495 -58.55 -8.14 6.12
CA ALA A 495 -59.52 -8.71 5.20
C ALA A 495 -58.82 -9.54 4.10
N PRO A 496 -59.45 -10.62 3.60
CA PRO A 496 -58.92 -11.41 2.49
C PRO A 496 -59.02 -10.69 1.13
N ASP A 497 -59.80 -9.60 1.03
CA ASP A 497 -59.99 -8.82 -0.18
C ASP A 497 -58.89 -7.77 -0.37
N ALA A 498 -58.15 -7.88 -1.49
CA ALA A 498 -57.06 -6.97 -1.85
C ALA A 498 -57.49 -5.49 -1.94
N ALA A 499 -58.75 -5.23 -2.36
CA ALA A 499 -59.27 -3.87 -2.46
C ALA A 499 -59.60 -3.26 -1.10
N GLN A 500 -59.94 -4.09 -0.10
CA GLN A 500 -60.12 -3.65 1.28
C GLN A 500 -58.77 -3.36 1.95
N VAL A 501 -57.80 -4.24 1.75
CA VAL A 501 -56.43 -4.03 2.26
C VAL A 501 -55.83 -2.74 1.72
N GLU A 502 -56.00 -2.46 0.43
CA GLU A 502 -55.51 -1.24 -0.20
C GLU A 502 -56.16 0.03 0.38
N ARG A 503 -57.49 0.02 0.56
CA ARG A 503 -58.20 1.11 1.23
C ARG A 503 -57.72 1.29 2.68
N GLY A 504 -57.50 0.19 3.41
CA GLY A 504 -56.95 0.22 4.76
C GLY A 504 -55.56 0.84 4.83
N LEU A 505 -54.68 0.53 3.86
CA LEU A 505 -53.33 1.10 3.76
C LEU A 505 -53.36 2.60 3.43
N GLN A 506 -54.31 3.05 2.61
CA GLN A 506 -54.50 4.48 2.30
C GLN A 506 -54.98 5.27 3.53
N GLN A 507 -55.89 4.68 4.32
CA GLN A 507 -56.46 5.26 5.53
C GLN A 507 -55.58 5.11 6.78
N LEU A 508 -54.37 4.55 6.64
CA LEU A 508 -53.49 4.27 7.77
C LEU A 508 -53.05 5.57 8.46
N GLU A 509 -53.42 5.73 9.72
CA GLU A 509 -52.96 6.84 10.57
C GLU A 509 -51.69 6.49 11.37
N PRO A 510 -50.75 7.43 11.54
CA PRO A 510 -49.44 7.17 12.15
C PRO A 510 -49.46 6.99 13.69
N ARG A 511 -50.62 6.87 14.34
CA ARG A 511 -50.74 6.77 15.81
C ARG A 511 -51.74 5.70 16.31
N GLY A 512 -52.05 4.67 15.50
CA GLY A 512 -53.06 3.66 15.87
C GLY A 512 -52.64 2.20 15.77
N PRO A 513 -53.41 1.26 16.38
CA PRO A 513 -53.10 -0.17 16.42
C PRO A 513 -53.12 -0.82 15.03
N ALA A 514 -53.77 -0.20 14.05
CA ALA A 514 -53.77 -0.63 12.65
C ALA A 514 -52.35 -0.70 12.05
N ILE A 515 -51.36 -0.01 12.63
CA ILE A 515 -49.96 -0.08 12.18
C ILE A 515 -49.38 -1.49 12.38
N ALA A 516 -49.71 -2.16 13.48
CA ALA A 516 -49.28 -3.54 13.70
C ALA A 516 -49.82 -4.46 12.58
N CYS A 517 -51.10 -4.29 12.21
CA CYS A 517 -51.69 -5.02 11.08
C CYS A 517 -50.98 -4.69 9.75
N ALA A 518 -50.65 -3.43 9.51
CA ALA A 518 -49.91 -3.02 8.31
C ALA A 518 -48.48 -3.61 8.27
N ILE A 519 -47.80 -3.74 9.41
CA ILE A 519 -46.49 -4.42 9.51
C ILE A 519 -46.63 -5.91 9.15
N LEU A 520 -47.67 -6.59 9.64
CA LEU A 520 -47.92 -8.01 9.31
C LEU A 520 -48.11 -8.26 7.81
N LEU A 521 -48.67 -7.29 7.07
CA LEU A 521 -48.80 -7.37 5.61
C LEU A 521 -47.44 -7.41 4.89
N LEU A 522 -46.35 -6.98 5.53
CA LEU A 522 -45.01 -7.17 4.98
C LEU A 522 -44.66 -8.64 4.85
N GLY A 523 -45.28 -9.58 5.56
CA GLY A 523 -45.06 -11.02 5.36
C GLY A 523 -45.74 -11.57 4.11
N GLN A 524 -46.85 -10.95 3.69
CA GLN A 524 -47.74 -11.49 2.66
C GLN A 524 -47.28 -11.11 1.24
N ARG A 525 -47.07 -12.12 0.38
CA ARG A 525 -46.53 -11.92 -0.99
C ARG A 525 -47.39 -11.00 -1.86
N GLN A 526 -48.72 -11.08 -1.71
CA GLN A 526 -49.69 -10.32 -2.50
C GLN A 526 -49.80 -8.83 -2.13
N HIS A 527 -49.47 -8.45 -0.89
CA HIS A 527 -49.66 -7.08 -0.39
C HIS A 527 -48.35 -6.36 -0.05
N ARG A 528 -47.21 -7.08 -0.09
CA ARG A 528 -45.89 -6.59 0.28
C ARG A 528 -45.56 -5.20 -0.25
N ASP A 529 -45.64 -5.00 -1.57
CA ASP A 529 -45.13 -3.78 -2.20
C ASP A 529 -45.98 -2.56 -1.84
N ARG A 530 -47.30 -2.75 -1.71
CA ARG A 530 -48.25 -1.71 -1.26
C ARG A 530 -48.07 -1.38 0.22
N ALA A 531 -47.92 -2.41 1.06
CA ALA A 531 -47.65 -2.23 2.49
C ALA A 531 -46.32 -1.49 2.72
N LEU A 532 -45.28 -1.86 1.97
CA LEU A 532 -43.97 -1.22 2.03
C LEU A 532 -44.04 0.26 1.62
N ALA A 533 -44.77 0.60 0.55
CA ALA A 533 -44.98 1.98 0.14
C ALA A 533 -45.76 2.80 1.18
N ALA A 534 -46.86 2.24 1.70
CA ALA A 534 -47.69 2.89 2.72
C ALA A 534 -46.92 3.15 4.02
N LEU A 535 -46.14 2.17 4.49
CA LEU A 535 -45.30 2.31 5.67
C LEU A 535 -44.15 3.31 5.46
N ARG A 536 -43.46 3.27 4.30
CA ARG A 536 -42.35 4.19 3.98
C ARG A 536 -42.78 5.66 4.05
N SER A 537 -43.92 6.01 3.46
CA SER A 537 -44.43 7.40 3.47
C SER A 537 -44.72 7.94 4.89
N ARG A 538 -44.86 7.06 5.89
CA ARG A 538 -45.18 7.41 7.28
C ARG A 538 -44.05 7.07 8.25
N ALA A 539 -42.97 6.46 7.76
CA ALA A 539 -41.95 5.79 8.57
C ALA A 539 -41.30 6.67 9.67
N PRO A 540 -41.05 7.99 9.49
CA PRO A 540 -40.49 8.84 10.54
C PRO A 540 -41.35 8.89 11.82
N ARG A 541 -42.68 8.74 11.68
CA ARG A 541 -43.61 8.70 12.83
C ARG A 541 -43.77 7.29 13.40
N LEU A 542 -43.42 6.27 12.63
CA LEU A 542 -43.59 4.85 12.95
C LEU A 542 -42.32 4.16 13.45
N THR A 543 -41.21 4.89 13.55
CA THR A 543 -39.88 4.33 13.79
C THR A 543 -39.82 3.44 15.02
N GLY A 544 -40.48 3.82 16.13
CA GLY A 544 -40.53 2.99 17.34
C GLY A 544 -41.16 1.62 17.09
N GLN A 545 -42.37 1.57 16.54
CA GLN A 545 -43.12 0.33 16.30
C GLN A 545 -42.43 -0.58 15.27
N LEU A 546 -41.80 0.02 14.26
CA LEU A 546 -41.00 -0.72 13.28
C LEU A 546 -39.77 -1.36 13.96
N LEU A 547 -39.10 -0.64 14.87
CA LEU A 547 -37.97 -1.19 15.62
C LEU A 547 -38.39 -2.28 16.58
N ASP A 548 -39.51 -2.12 17.28
CA ASP A 548 -40.07 -3.14 18.16
C ASP A 548 -40.32 -4.44 17.38
N ALA A 549 -40.93 -4.35 16.19
CA ALA A 549 -41.16 -5.52 15.32
C ALA A 549 -39.88 -6.08 14.67
N LEU A 550 -38.83 -5.27 14.47
CA LEU A 550 -37.55 -5.73 13.92
C LEU A 550 -36.76 -6.54 14.97
N LEU A 551 -36.76 -6.07 16.21
CA LEU A 551 -35.95 -6.59 17.30
C LEU A 551 -36.66 -7.71 18.10
N ASP A 552 -37.94 -7.93 17.84
CA ASP A 552 -38.71 -9.04 18.43
C ASP A 552 -38.28 -10.39 17.80
N PRO A 553 -37.67 -11.30 18.58
CA PRO A 553 -37.24 -12.60 18.07
C PRO A 553 -38.41 -13.49 17.62
N GLU A 554 -39.61 -13.31 18.18
CA GLU A 554 -40.81 -14.09 17.88
C GLU A 554 -41.52 -13.61 16.59
N MET A 555 -41.18 -12.42 16.09
CA MET A 555 -41.72 -11.89 14.85
C MET A 555 -41.25 -12.70 13.64
N ASP A 556 -42.14 -12.92 12.67
CA ASP A 556 -41.83 -13.66 11.45
C ASP A 556 -40.59 -13.08 10.75
N PHE A 557 -39.64 -13.95 10.42
CA PHE A 557 -38.37 -13.56 9.83
C PHE A 557 -38.53 -12.77 8.51
N VAL A 558 -39.55 -13.09 7.72
CA VAL A 558 -39.85 -12.44 6.43
C VAL A 558 -40.21 -10.97 6.67
N ILE A 559 -40.94 -10.69 7.75
CA ILE A 559 -41.31 -9.35 8.18
C ILE A 559 -40.05 -8.63 8.67
N ARG A 560 -39.30 -9.23 9.60
CA ARG A 560 -38.05 -8.67 10.14
C ARG A 560 -37.05 -8.30 9.04
N ARG A 561 -36.87 -9.16 8.04
CA ARG A 561 -36.01 -8.89 6.87
C ARG A 561 -36.46 -7.69 6.03
N ARG A 562 -37.75 -7.36 6.03
CA ARG A 562 -38.33 -6.29 5.18
C ARG A 562 -38.43 -4.95 5.89
N ILE A 563 -38.54 -4.95 7.22
CA ILE A 563 -38.60 -3.72 8.03
C ILE A 563 -37.42 -2.76 7.76
N PRO A 564 -36.15 -3.21 7.64
CA PRO A 564 -35.02 -2.31 7.38
C PRO A 564 -35.22 -1.43 6.16
N ARG A 565 -35.82 -1.97 5.09
CA ARG A 565 -36.13 -1.19 3.88
C ARG A 565 -37.10 -0.04 4.15
N VAL A 566 -38.02 -0.22 5.10
CA VAL A 566 -38.93 0.85 5.54
C VAL A 566 -38.17 1.87 6.40
N LEU A 567 -37.27 1.41 7.28
CA LEU A 567 -36.47 2.28 8.14
C LEU A 567 -35.41 3.08 7.38
N ALA A 568 -34.97 2.65 6.20
CA ALA A 568 -33.95 3.34 5.40
C ALA A 568 -34.31 4.80 5.05
N VAL A 569 -35.60 5.14 4.98
CA VAL A 569 -36.06 6.52 4.72
C VAL A 569 -36.24 7.36 6.00
N CYS A 570 -36.01 6.79 7.18
CA CYS A 570 -36.14 7.47 8.47
C CYS A 570 -34.82 8.13 8.85
N GLY A 571 -34.59 9.38 8.45
CA GLY A 571 -33.39 10.16 8.81
C GLY A 571 -33.31 10.57 10.28
N THR A 572 -33.41 9.62 11.22
CA THR A 572 -33.35 9.87 12.66
C THR A 572 -32.29 8.98 13.32
N GLN A 573 -31.61 9.51 14.34
CA GLN A 573 -30.64 8.74 15.14
C GLN A 573 -31.27 7.46 15.72
N ARG A 574 -32.54 7.53 16.13
CA ARG A 574 -33.29 6.36 16.65
C ARG A 574 -33.38 5.22 15.64
N ALA A 575 -33.64 5.52 14.36
CA ALA A 575 -33.68 4.51 13.31
C ALA A 575 -32.29 3.89 13.09
N ALA A 576 -31.24 4.71 13.10
CA ALA A 576 -29.86 4.24 12.97
C ALA A 576 -29.43 3.32 14.12
N ASP A 577 -29.69 3.72 15.37
CA ASP A 577 -29.34 2.94 16.57
C ASP A 577 -30.06 1.60 16.62
N GLY A 578 -31.32 1.57 16.17
CA GLY A 578 -32.13 0.37 16.08
C GLY A 578 -31.71 -0.55 14.92
N LEU A 579 -31.35 0.00 13.76
CA LEU A 579 -30.75 -0.79 12.67
C LEU A 579 -29.41 -1.40 13.10
N LEU A 580 -28.58 -0.66 13.85
CA LEU A 580 -27.35 -1.18 14.46
C LEU A 580 -27.61 -2.33 15.44
N LEU A 581 -28.75 -2.34 16.16
CA LEU A 581 -29.14 -3.49 16.97
C LEU A 581 -29.53 -4.69 16.08
N GLY A 582 -30.25 -4.44 14.97
CA GLY A 582 -30.62 -5.46 13.99
C GLY A 582 -29.43 -6.06 13.22
N ILE A 583 -28.27 -5.40 13.16
CA ILE A 583 -27.04 -6.03 12.64
C ILE A 583 -26.56 -7.16 13.56
N ALA A 584 -26.98 -7.21 14.82
CA ALA A 584 -26.68 -8.31 15.74
C ALA A 584 -27.75 -9.43 15.71
N ASP A 585 -28.57 -9.51 14.68
CA ASP A 585 -29.56 -10.58 14.51
C ASP A 585 -28.91 -11.97 14.37
N GLU A 586 -29.62 -13.03 14.77
CA GLU A 586 -29.19 -14.42 14.56
C GLU A 586 -29.21 -14.79 13.07
N ARG A 587 -30.18 -14.28 12.30
CA ARG A 587 -30.33 -14.57 10.88
C ARG A 587 -29.58 -13.55 10.03
N PHE A 588 -28.67 -14.03 9.19
CA PHE A 588 -27.89 -13.21 8.28
C PHE A 588 -28.75 -12.31 7.38
N GLU A 589 -29.87 -12.79 6.87
CA GLU A 589 -30.69 -12.02 5.94
C GLU A 589 -31.25 -10.75 6.57
N VAL A 590 -31.51 -10.77 7.89
CA VAL A 590 -31.93 -9.59 8.63
C VAL A 590 -30.73 -8.67 8.85
N ARG A 591 -29.57 -9.21 9.27
CA ARG A 591 -28.32 -8.45 9.40
C ARG A 591 -27.96 -7.71 8.11
N TYR A 592 -28.03 -8.44 6.99
CA TYR A 592 -27.76 -7.95 5.63
C TYR A 592 -28.60 -6.73 5.27
N GLU A 593 -29.92 -6.84 5.46
CA GLU A 593 -30.86 -5.76 5.15
C GLU A 593 -30.73 -4.59 6.14
N CYS A 594 -30.42 -4.86 7.42
CA CYS A 594 -30.10 -3.82 8.40
C CYS A 594 -28.86 -3.01 8.02
N GLY A 595 -27.77 -3.67 7.62
CA GLY A 595 -26.55 -3.01 7.17
C GLY A 595 -26.78 -2.16 5.92
N ARG A 596 -27.53 -2.68 4.93
CA ARG A 596 -27.90 -1.93 3.72
C ARG A 596 -28.77 -0.71 4.03
N ALA A 597 -29.81 -0.88 4.84
CA ALA A 597 -30.68 0.21 5.23
C ALA A 597 -29.94 1.29 6.02
N LEU A 598 -29.00 0.89 6.88
CA LEU A 598 -28.16 1.81 7.64
C LEU A 598 -27.21 2.59 6.73
N LEU A 599 -26.64 1.94 5.71
CA LEU A 599 -25.83 2.62 4.70
C LEU A 599 -26.66 3.63 3.90
N GLU A 600 -27.83 3.23 3.38
CA GLU A 600 -28.75 4.12 2.65
C GLU A 600 -29.19 5.33 3.50
N LEU A 601 -29.47 5.09 4.78
CA LEU A 601 -29.90 6.12 5.73
C LEU A 601 -28.77 7.11 6.09
N THR A 602 -27.54 6.63 6.25
CA THR A 602 -26.36 7.46 6.52
C THR A 602 -25.75 8.09 5.26
N ASP A 603 -26.12 7.61 4.06
CA ASP A 603 -25.90 8.30 2.78
C ASP A 603 -26.80 9.53 2.67
N ALA A 604 -28.08 9.38 3.02
CA ALA A 604 -29.05 10.46 2.91
C ALA A 604 -28.96 11.51 4.03
N ASN A 605 -28.39 11.16 5.20
CA ASN A 605 -28.39 12.00 6.41
C ASN A 605 -26.99 11.99 7.07
N PRO A 606 -26.05 12.88 6.65
CA PRO A 606 -24.67 12.90 7.13
C PRO A 606 -24.48 13.22 8.63
N GLU A 607 -25.50 13.82 9.27
CA GLU A 607 -25.51 14.20 10.68
C GLU A 607 -25.70 13.01 11.64
N ILE A 608 -26.04 11.83 11.12
CA ILE A 608 -26.27 10.63 11.93
C ILE A 608 -24.94 10.03 12.35
N VAL A 609 -24.79 9.84 13.67
CA VAL A 609 -23.54 9.32 14.25
C VAL A 609 -23.65 7.82 14.41
N VAL A 610 -22.72 7.08 13.80
CA VAL A 610 -22.62 5.63 13.93
C VAL A 610 -21.48 5.30 14.91
N SER A 611 -21.77 4.48 15.92
CA SER A 611 -20.75 4.06 16.88
C SER A 611 -19.77 3.07 16.24
N GLU A 612 -18.52 3.49 16.10
CA GLU A 612 -17.42 2.66 15.58
C GLU A 612 -17.28 1.34 16.36
N ALA A 613 -17.37 1.40 17.70
CA ALA A 613 -17.29 0.20 18.54
C ALA A 613 -18.37 -0.86 18.21
N ARG A 614 -19.59 -0.42 17.90
CA ARG A 614 -20.70 -1.32 17.53
C ARG A 614 -20.53 -1.88 16.12
N VAL A 615 -20.04 -1.08 15.19
CA VAL A 615 -19.68 -1.52 13.83
C VAL A 615 -18.58 -2.58 13.89
N MET A 616 -17.55 -2.37 14.69
CA MET A 616 -16.46 -3.34 14.86
C MET A 616 -16.93 -4.65 15.49
N ALA A 617 -17.83 -4.60 16.47
CA ALA A 617 -18.45 -5.80 17.05
C ALA A 617 -19.27 -6.59 16.02
N ALA A 618 -20.00 -5.89 15.14
CA ALA A 618 -20.75 -6.51 14.06
C ALA A 618 -19.85 -7.22 13.04
N ILE A 619 -18.74 -6.59 12.65
CA ILE A 619 -17.78 -7.17 11.69
C ILE A 619 -17.18 -8.46 12.25
N ARG A 620 -16.74 -8.46 13.52
CA ARG A 620 -16.16 -9.67 14.15
C ARG A 620 -17.13 -10.85 14.13
N ARG A 621 -18.39 -10.62 14.49
CA ARG A 621 -19.44 -11.65 14.45
C ARG A 621 -19.66 -12.19 13.04
N GLU A 622 -19.69 -11.31 12.04
CA GLU A 622 -19.97 -11.73 10.66
C GLU A 622 -18.84 -12.62 10.12
N VAL A 623 -17.58 -12.32 10.47
CA VAL A 623 -16.49 -13.17 10.02
C VAL A 623 -16.41 -14.49 10.79
N GLU A 624 -16.64 -14.51 12.10
CA GLU A 624 -16.76 -15.77 12.87
C GLU A 624 -17.83 -16.69 12.26
N SER A 625 -18.97 -16.11 11.89
CA SER A 625 -20.06 -16.84 11.21
C SER A 625 -19.65 -17.35 9.83
N GLY A 626 -18.94 -16.54 9.05
CA GLY A 626 -18.40 -16.94 7.75
C GLY A 626 -17.36 -18.06 7.85
N ARG A 627 -16.61 -18.16 8.96
CA ARG A 627 -15.56 -19.16 9.18
C ARG A 627 -16.11 -20.55 9.40
N ALA A 628 -17.09 -20.65 10.29
CA ALA A 628 -17.79 -21.91 10.52
C ALA A 628 -18.38 -22.47 9.21
N LEU A 629 -18.87 -21.59 8.33
CA LEU A 629 -19.45 -21.99 7.05
C LEU A 629 -18.39 -22.44 6.02
N ALA A 630 -17.27 -21.71 5.92
CA ALA A 630 -16.18 -22.04 5.02
C ALA A 630 -15.47 -23.35 5.42
N GLU A 631 -15.23 -23.57 6.72
CA GLU A 631 -14.66 -24.82 7.24
C GLU A 631 -15.58 -26.02 7.00
N GLN A 632 -16.90 -25.85 7.17
CA GLN A 632 -17.89 -26.89 6.83
C GLN A 632 -17.95 -27.20 5.33
N SER A 633 -17.65 -26.23 4.46
CA SER A 633 -17.57 -26.44 3.01
C SER A 633 -16.29 -27.18 2.62
N ALA A 634 -15.15 -26.79 3.20
CA ALA A 634 -13.85 -27.41 2.91
C ALA A 634 -13.82 -28.87 3.39
N ALA A 635 -14.37 -29.17 4.58
CA ALA A 635 -14.44 -30.53 5.10
C ALA A 635 -15.32 -31.47 4.25
N ARG A 636 -16.25 -30.94 3.46
CA ARG A 636 -17.11 -31.72 2.54
C ARG A 636 -16.48 -31.92 1.16
N ALA A 637 -15.44 -31.16 0.82
CA ALA A 637 -14.74 -31.28 -0.45
C ALA A 637 -13.70 -32.41 -0.44
N ASP A 638 -13.26 -32.87 0.75
CA ASP A 638 -12.29 -33.96 0.93
C ASP A 638 -12.92 -35.38 0.92
N ASP A 639 -14.26 -35.49 0.98
CA ASP A 639 -14.98 -36.75 0.75
C ASP A 639 -15.15 -36.96 -0.78
N GLU A 640 -14.06 -37.36 -1.44
CA GLU A 640 -14.06 -37.77 -2.84
C GLU A 640 -14.75 -39.13 -3.02
N ASP A 641 -16.07 -39.12 -3.26
CA ASP A 641 -16.76 -40.20 -3.98
C ASP A 641 -17.91 -39.63 -4.83
N SER A 642 -17.60 -39.36 -6.11
CA SER A 642 -18.46 -38.95 -7.24
C SER A 642 -19.09 -37.54 -7.22
N PRO A 643 -18.98 -36.75 -8.32
CA PRO A 643 -19.62 -35.44 -8.42
C PRO A 643 -21.10 -35.59 -8.81
N ASP A 644 -21.98 -35.73 -7.83
CA ASP A 644 -23.43 -35.62 -8.03
C ASP A 644 -23.80 -34.17 -8.41
N GLU A 645 -24.75 -33.99 -9.34
CA GLU A 645 -25.30 -32.67 -9.73
C GLU A 645 -25.81 -31.87 -8.50
N GLN A 646 -26.29 -32.57 -7.46
CA GLN A 646 -26.65 -31.95 -6.18
C GLN A 646 -25.45 -31.31 -5.48
N GLN A 647 -24.26 -31.90 -5.54
CA GLN A 647 -23.08 -31.42 -4.84
C GLN A 647 -22.54 -30.14 -5.51
N ALA A 648 -22.55 -30.09 -6.85
CA ALA A 648 -22.25 -28.88 -7.60
C ALA A 648 -23.25 -27.73 -7.33
N LEU A 649 -24.54 -28.05 -7.16
CA LEU A 649 -25.57 -27.07 -6.79
C LEU A 649 -25.36 -26.52 -5.36
N VAL A 650 -25.02 -27.40 -4.42
CA VAL A 650 -24.70 -27.03 -3.02
C VAL A 650 -23.45 -26.16 -2.97
N ASP A 651 -22.39 -26.53 -3.69
CA ASP A 651 -21.16 -25.74 -3.76
C ASP A 651 -21.40 -24.35 -4.38
N GLY A 652 -22.26 -24.26 -5.40
CA GLY A 652 -22.68 -23.00 -5.99
C GLY A 652 -23.43 -22.09 -5.00
N LEU A 653 -24.34 -22.67 -4.20
CA LEU A 653 -25.09 -21.94 -3.16
C LEU A 653 -24.19 -21.47 -2.01
N VAL A 654 -23.19 -22.29 -1.63
CA VAL A 654 -22.21 -21.91 -0.61
C VAL A 654 -21.33 -20.76 -1.10
N ARG A 655 -20.88 -20.77 -2.37
CA ARG A 655 -20.14 -19.65 -2.96
C ARG A 655 -20.96 -18.36 -3.00
N ASP A 656 -22.20 -18.41 -3.48
CA ASP A 656 -23.12 -17.24 -3.47
C ASP A 656 -23.31 -16.69 -2.04
N ARG A 657 -23.33 -17.59 -1.04
CA ARG A 657 -23.42 -17.19 0.36
C ARG A 657 -22.15 -16.50 0.87
N VAL A 658 -20.97 -17.00 0.52
CA VAL A 658 -19.69 -16.38 0.88
C VAL A 658 -19.56 -15.00 0.24
N ASP A 659 -19.91 -14.87 -1.04
CA ASP A 659 -19.88 -13.60 -1.77
C ASP A 659 -20.82 -12.56 -1.14
N ARG A 660 -22.03 -12.97 -0.74
CA ARG A 660 -22.97 -12.11 -0.01
C ARG A 660 -22.49 -11.71 1.37
N SER A 661 -21.82 -12.60 2.09
CA SER A 661 -21.23 -12.27 3.39
C SER A 661 -20.09 -11.25 3.22
N LEU A 662 -19.25 -11.41 2.19
CA LEU A 662 -18.25 -10.41 1.80
C LEU A 662 -18.88 -9.06 1.42
N GLU A 663 -19.92 -9.05 0.59
CA GLU A 663 -20.66 -7.82 0.27
C GLU A 663 -21.20 -7.14 1.54
N HIS A 664 -21.72 -7.93 2.49
CA HIS A 664 -22.21 -7.42 3.76
C HIS A 664 -21.10 -6.80 4.62
N MET A 665 -19.95 -7.47 4.73
CA MET A 665 -18.80 -6.95 5.47
C MET A 665 -18.33 -5.61 4.89
N PHE A 666 -18.25 -5.50 3.57
CA PHE A 666 -17.90 -4.24 2.88
C PHE A 666 -18.97 -3.15 3.10
N THR A 667 -20.25 -3.53 3.17
CA THR A 667 -21.35 -2.61 3.50
C THR A 667 -21.21 -2.05 4.91
N ILE A 668 -20.90 -2.89 5.90
CA ILE A 668 -20.69 -2.46 7.29
C ILE A 668 -19.42 -1.61 7.42
N LEU A 669 -18.33 -2.00 6.76
CA LEU A 669 -17.07 -1.24 6.74
C LEU A 669 -17.25 0.16 6.11
N SER A 670 -18.15 0.31 5.14
CA SER A 670 -18.50 1.60 4.52
C SER A 670 -19.15 2.60 5.49
N LEU A 671 -19.52 2.17 6.70
CA LEU A 671 -20.02 3.06 7.75
C LEU A 671 -18.90 3.79 8.50
N ILE A 672 -17.67 3.28 8.45
CA ILE A 672 -16.50 3.82 9.16
C ILE A 672 -15.35 4.20 8.21
N LEU A 673 -15.30 3.62 7.01
CA LEU A 673 -14.30 3.90 5.98
C LEU A 673 -14.90 4.67 4.80
N GLU A 674 -14.05 5.24 3.94
CA GLU A 674 -14.51 5.91 2.72
C GLU A 674 -15.25 4.96 1.78
N ARG A 675 -16.51 5.28 1.51
CA ARG A 675 -17.48 4.44 0.77
C ARG A 675 -17.05 4.14 -0.66
N GLU A 676 -16.66 5.16 -1.41
CA GLU A 676 -16.35 5.01 -2.84
C GLU A 676 -15.12 4.12 -3.09
N PRO A 677 -13.94 4.35 -2.48
CA PRO A 677 -12.79 3.47 -2.68
C PRO A 677 -13.03 2.04 -2.20
N LEU A 678 -13.76 1.87 -1.09
CA LEU A 678 -14.08 0.53 -0.58
C LEU A 678 -15.00 -0.24 -1.55
N ARG A 679 -15.98 0.43 -2.16
CA ARG A 679 -16.80 -0.15 -3.24
C ARG A 679 -15.96 -0.52 -4.46
N MET A 680 -14.99 0.31 -4.83
CA MET A 680 -14.09 0.01 -5.95
C MET A 680 -13.14 -1.15 -5.64
N ALA A 681 -12.65 -1.24 -4.41
CA ALA A 681 -11.85 -2.37 -3.94
C ALA A 681 -12.65 -3.69 -4.00
N PHE A 682 -13.92 -3.69 -3.56
CA PHE A 682 -14.80 -4.86 -3.67
C PHE A 682 -14.97 -5.32 -5.13
N LYS A 683 -15.24 -4.38 -6.05
CA LYS A 683 -15.34 -4.68 -7.48
C LYS A 683 -14.02 -5.20 -8.06
N ALA A 684 -12.89 -4.63 -7.63
CA ALA A 684 -11.56 -4.99 -8.09
C ALA A 684 -11.16 -6.42 -7.68
N LEU A 685 -11.58 -6.88 -6.49
CA LEU A 685 -11.32 -8.23 -6.00
C LEU A 685 -11.91 -9.32 -6.90
N HIS A 686 -13.06 -9.04 -7.52
CA HIS A 686 -13.78 -9.93 -8.42
C HIS A 686 -13.37 -9.75 -9.90
N HIS A 687 -12.38 -8.92 -10.19
CA HIS A 687 -11.93 -8.62 -11.54
C HIS A 687 -10.74 -9.49 -11.95
N GLU A 688 -10.66 -9.86 -13.24
CA GLU A 688 -9.58 -10.72 -13.77
C GLU A 688 -8.20 -10.02 -13.83
N ASP A 689 -8.17 -8.69 -13.81
CA ASP A 689 -6.94 -7.90 -13.86
C ASP A 689 -6.17 -7.98 -12.53
N GLN A 690 -5.08 -8.76 -12.54
CA GLN A 690 -4.19 -8.97 -11.40
C GLN A 690 -3.63 -7.65 -10.81
N LYS A 691 -3.40 -6.62 -11.63
CA LYS A 691 -2.87 -5.33 -11.15
C LYS A 691 -3.92 -4.56 -10.36
N TYR A 692 -5.15 -4.54 -10.85
CA TYR A 692 -6.27 -3.87 -10.20
C TYR A 692 -6.66 -4.59 -8.91
N ARG A 693 -6.71 -5.93 -8.93
CA ARG A 693 -6.90 -6.77 -7.74
C ARG A 693 -5.79 -6.54 -6.71
N GLY A 694 -4.52 -6.47 -7.14
CA GLY A 694 -3.39 -6.18 -6.26
C GLY A 694 -3.48 -4.81 -5.57
N THR A 695 -3.91 -3.78 -6.30
CA THR A 695 -4.11 -2.42 -5.74
C THR A 695 -5.22 -2.42 -4.69
N ALA A 696 -6.29 -3.18 -4.91
CA ALA A 696 -7.39 -3.32 -3.95
C ALA A 696 -6.96 -4.06 -2.68
N LEU A 697 -6.20 -5.14 -2.82
CA LEU A 697 -5.61 -5.84 -1.68
C LEU A 697 -4.67 -4.92 -0.89
N GLU A 698 -3.81 -4.15 -1.56
CA GLU A 698 -2.92 -3.20 -0.88
C GLU A 698 -3.68 -2.08 -0.16
N TYR A 699 -4.76 -1.57 -0.76
CA TYR A 699 -5.67 -0.62 -0.12
C TYR A 699 -6.33 -1.22 1.13
N LEU A 700 -6.86 -2.43 1.05
CA LEU A 700 -7.51 -3.11 2.17
C LEU A 700 -6.52 -3.43 3.29
N ASP A 701 -5.28 -3.82 2.98
CA ASP A 701 -4.25 -4.08 3.99
C ASP A 701 -3.89 -2.80 4.76
N THR A 702 -3.93 -1.66 4.06
CA THR A 702 -3.54 -0.37 4.62
C THR A 702 -4.65 0.26 5.46
N VAL A 703 -5.91 0.13 5.05
CA VAL A 703 -7.05 0.85 5.65
C VAL A 703 -7.81 0.01 6.69
N LEU A 704 -7.79 -1.33 6.58
CA LEU A 704 -8.51 -2.17 7.54
C LEU A 704 -7.78 -2.22 8.90
N PRO A 705 -8.51 -2.10 10.02
CA PRO A 705 -7.98 -2.41 11.34
C PRO A 705 -7.40 -3.83 11.38
N ARG A 706 -6.27 -4.03 12.09
CA ARG A 706 -5.52 -5.30 12.09
C ARG A 706 -6.35 -6.51 12.49
N ASP A 707 -7.20 -6.33 13.50
CA ASP A 707 -8.14 -7.33 13.99
C ASP A 707 -9.13 -7.76 12.92
N VAL A 708 -9.68 -6.83 12.14
CA VAL A 708 -10.61 -7.13 11.05
C VAL A 708 -9.87 -7.72 9.85
N ARG A 709 -8.72 -7.16 9.50
CA ARG A 709 -7.92 -7.58 8.36
C ARG A 709 -7.49 -9.04 8.48
N ASP A 710 -6.88 -9.42 9.61
CA ASP A 710 -6.35 -10.77 9.82
C ASP A 710 -7.47 -11.82 9.74
N ILE A 711 -8.68 -11.41 10.12
CA ILE A 711 -9.88 -12.22 10.13
C ILE A 711 -10.52 -12.30 8.71
N MET A 712 -10.55 -11.20 7.94
CA MET A 712 -11.14 -11.14 6.60
C MET A 712 -10.26 -11.71 5.48
N TRP A 713 -8.93 -11.68 5.62
CA TRP A 713 -8.01 -11.99 4.53
C TRP A 713 -8.17 -13.37 3.87
N PRO A 714 -8.41 -14.46 4.63
CA PRO A 714 -8.62 -15.79 4.05
C PRO A 714 -9.78 -15.87 3.03
N TYR A 715 -10.79 -15.01 3.17
CA TYR A 715 -11.96 -14.97 2.28
C TYR A 715 -11.69 -14.22 0.97
N LEU A 716 -10.59 -13.47 0.88
CA LEU A 716 -10.22 -12.76 -0.34
C LEU A 716 -9.52 -13.66 -1.38
N GLY A 717 -9.45 -14.97 -1.10
CA GLY A 717 -8.90 -15.99 -2.00
C GLY A 717 -7.39 -15.91 -2.18
N GLU A 718 -6.68 -15.24 -1.26
CA GLU A 718 -5.22 -15.27 -1.15
C GLU A 718 -4.83 -15.70 0.26
N SER A 719 -3.70 -16.41 0.39
CA SER A 719 -3.12 -16.66 1.71
C SER A 719 -2.99 -15.32 2.42
N ALA A 720 -3.46 -15.22 3.67
CA ALA A 720 -3.17 -14.08 4.54
C ALA A 720 -1.70 -13.67 4.36
N PRO A 721 -1.32 -12.37 4.31
CA PRO A 721 0.07 -11.99 4.54
C PRO A 721 0.42 -12.62 5.87
N LEU A 722 1.17 -13.72 5.81
CA LEU A 722 1.27 -14.77 6.84
C LEU A 722 1.30 -14.16 8.25
N SER A 723 0.13 -14.00 8.86
CA SER A 723 0.00 -13.41 10.20
C SER A 723 0.13 -14.55 11.18
N THR A 724 1.17 -14.46 12.00
CA THR A 724 1.48 -15.30 13.16
C THR A 724 1.85 -16.75 12.85
N ALA A 725 3.16 -17.05 12.89
CA ALA A 725 3.54 -18.31 13.50
C ALA A 725 2.98 -18.27 14.93
N ARG A 726 2.00 -19.14 15.21
CA ARG A 726 1.57 -19.42 16.58
C ARG A 726 2.84 -19.67 17.42
N PRO A 727 2.98 -19.08 18.63
CA PRO A 727 4.10 -19.41 19.49
C PRO A 727 4.18 -20.94 19.63
N ALA A 728 5.39 -21.49 19.56
CA ALA A 728 5.59 -22.94 19.56
C ALA A 728 4.94 -23.63 20.78
N SER A 729 4.70 -22.90 21.87
CA SER A 729 3.95 -23.34 23.04
C SER A 729 2.47 -23.64 22.75
N GLU A 730 1.79 -22.81 21.95
CA GLU A 730 0.38 -23.02 21.57
C GLU A 730 0.24 -24.20 20.60
N LEU A 731 1.17 -24.34 19.64
CA LEU A 731 1.23 -25.51 18.75
C LEU A 731 1.53 -26.80 19.53
N LEU A 732 2.35 -26.72 20.57
CA LEU A 732 2.65 -27.84 21.45
C LEU A 732 1.44 -28.20 22.32
N GLU A 733 0.70 -27.22 22.84
CA GLU A 733 -0.56 -27.45 23.58
C GLU A 733 -1.67 -28.05 22.71
N ASP A 734 -1.82 -27.59 21.46
CA ASP A 734 -2.76 -28.18 20.50
C ASP A 734 -2.36 -29.60 20.11
N LEU A 735 -1.07 -29.89 19.93
CA LEU A 735 -0.59 -31.25 19.65
C LEU A 735 -0.73 -32.19 20.85
N LEU A 736 -0.53 -31.67 22.07
CA LEU A 736 -0.70 -32.42 23.32
C LEU A 736 -2.18 -32.66 23.64
N SER A 737 -3.07 -31.72 23.31
CA SER A 737 -4.52 -31.90 23.47
C SER A 737 -5.10 -32.83 22.39
N ALA A 738 -4.57 -32.80 21.17
CA ALA A 738 -4.94 -33.72 20.09
C ALA A 738 -4.44 -35.17 20.29
N THR A 739 -3.46 -35.40 21.17
CA THR A 739 -2.94 -36.74 21.52
C THR A 739 -3.57 -37.34 22.78
N GLN A 740 -4.44 -36.62 23.49
CA GLN A 740 -5.22 -37.23 24.58
C GLN A 740 -6.42 -37.99 23.99
N PRO A 741 -6.51 -39.33 24.15
CA PRO A 741 -7.68 -40.07 23.72
C PRO A 741 -8.89 -39.64 24.55
N THR A 742 -9.95 -39.25 23.86
CA THR A 742 -11.29 -38.99 24.40
C THR A 742 -11.71 -40.13 25.33
N GLN A 743 -11.75 -39.86 26.63
CA GLN A 743 -12.36 -40.79 27.58
C GLN A 743 -13.86 -40.87 27.27
N ALA A 744 -14.28 -42.01 26.74
CA ALA A 744 -15.68 -42.35 26.51
C ALA A 744 -16.48 -42.28 27.83
N PRO A 745 -17.77 -41.91 27.78
CA PRO A 745 -18.61 -41.82 28.97
C PRO A 745 -18.82 -43.21 29.56
N ARG A 746 -18.50 -43.37 30.86
CA ARG A 746 -18.81 -44.57 31.62
C ARG A 746 -20.32 -44.76 31.68
N THR A 747 -20.78 -45.83 31.03
CA THR A 747 -22.13 -46.38 31.16
C THR A 747 -22.38 -46.85 32.59
N VAL A 748 -23.60 -46.58 33.04
CA VAL A 748 -24.21 -47.05 34.29
C VAL A 748 -24.33 -48.58 34.28
N ALA A 749 -23.85 -49.22 35.34
CA ALA A 749 -24.40 -50.43 35.93
C ALA A 749 -23.99 -50.49 37.40
#